data_AF-A0A1G8IEN5-F1
#
_entry.id   AF-A0A1G8IEN5-F1
#
_cell.length_a   1.000
_cell.length_b   1.000
_cell.length_c   1.000
_cell.angle_alpha   90.00
_cell.angle_beta   90.00
_cell.angle_gamma   90.00
#
_symmetry.space_group_name_H-M   'P 1'
#
loop_
_entity.id
_entity.type
_entity.pdbx_description
1 polymer ?
#
loop_
_entity_poly.entity_id
_entity_poly.type
_entity_poly.pdbx_seq_one_letter_code
_entity_poly.pdbx_strand_id
1 'polypeptide(L)'
;MTLSFAQLFAPMLGVFAAMYLLAPTFAVARLWARVAIFVAVWLVVARYLEWRIFTTVLPASGTWYQVGWIWLCLFVELLTFTDQFILYLTFLRRTDRRSEADQHERRLRGLPDDELASVDVFIPTYDEPFEVLEKTITGALCLDYPNFQVWVLDDGRRPWLKELCERKGAGYLTRSDNVNAKAGNINHALTMTHGEFFAIFDADFVPQRNFLMRTMGFFADPKIGIVQIPHAFYNEDPMQANLGLHRGLPDEQRFFFDSIMPARDGWDGAFCCGSNSVTRRAALRAVGDSLPTQSITEDILLTLVLLRKGYVTRYLCEPLAIGLAPESLGAFFVQRQRWARGAIQTLYLAAGPLGPGLSLMHRLLFFPTHWLSLGLRALMVVLVPIAFMWTGLAPVVDVTPESVFYYLFPAILALNGGISWFAPHAHFPLAAQVSATIQSFKILPTVLGTLVRPKGHAFRVTPKGAAARCASYAAEIFWPSAALMALTVVGLVLNTIPEWRIIDHPAALPMVAFWSVVNIVVLFFVCMTSLQARMGRSEERFDVDESVLIHTETGELLSGRMSNISLSGAGVLLDSGIDCPRSGEPLRVHIMQVGWVDAMIAQQRGQLVGVQFKLPQSLERDLLIRKLFTVARLKENSVIAWSVNRTMLKSIWSMAAPLPQLETSGAKPAAPSSAERLPAESLVIRPQPRIGDLAHLAGARSLHPTSFTRTFP
;
A
#
# COMPACT_ATOMS: atom_id res chain seq x y z
N MET A 1 -9.36 31.01 -36.27
CA MET A 1 -10.69 30.65 -36.82
C MET A 1 -11.66 30.53 -35.67
N THR A 2 -12.77 31.26 -35.71
CA THR A 2 -13.86 31.09 -34.75
C THR A 2 -14.57 29.78 -35.06
N LEU A 3 -14.20 28.72 -34.34
CA LEU A 3 -14.89 27.43 -34.44
C LEU A 3 -16.34 27.61 -33.94
N SER A 4 -17.30 26.96 -34.59
CA SER A 4 -18.64 26.84 -34.00
C SER A 4 -18.56 26.09 -32.67
N PHE A 5 -19.54 26.29 -31.78
CA PHE A 5 -19.62 25.57 -30.50
C PHE A 5 -19.50 24.05 -30.70
N ALA A 6 -20.20 23.49 -31.70
CA ALA A 6 -20.11 22.06 -32.00
C ALA A 6 -18.69 21.62 -32.41
N GLN A 7 -18.00 22.41 -33.25
CA GLN A 7 -16.63 22.11 -33.69
C GLN A 7 -15.61 22.24 -32.56
N LEU A 8 -15.83 23.17 -31.62
CA LEU A 8 -14.96 23.39 -30.47
C LEU A 8 -14.96 22.18 -29.53
N PHE A 9 -16.14 21.64 -29.23
CA PHE A 9 -16.29 20.53 -28.29
C PHE A 9 -16.20 19.15 -28.94
N ALA A 10 -16.18 19.05 -30.29
CA ALA A 10 -16.14 17.78 -31.01
C ALA A 10 -14.97 16.85 -30.60
N PRO A 11 -13.71 17.33 -30.47
CA PRO A 11 -12.61 16.45 -30.03
C PRO A 11 -12.84 15.92 -28.62
N MET A 12 -13.32 16.76 -27.70
CA MET A 12 -13.58 16.39 -26.32
C MET A 12 -14.71 15.34 -26.23
N LEU A 13 -15.81 15.56 -26.93
CA LEU A 13 -16.94 14.63 -27.00
C LEU A 13 -16.56 13.32 -27.69
N GLY A 14 -15.73 13.39 -28.74
CA GLY A 14 -15.20 12.21 -29.44
C GLY A 14 -14.31 11.35 -28.54
N VAL A 15 -13.37 11.96 -27.81
CA VAL A 15 -12.55 11.25 -26.82
C VAL A 15 -13.42 10.68 -25.70
N PHE A 16 -14.39 11.45 -25.21
CA PHE A 16 -15.30 10.97 -24.18
C PHE A 16 -16.08 9.73 -24.65
N ALA A 17 -16.68 9.78 -25.83
CA ALA A 17 -17.39 8.64 -26.41
C ALA A 17 -16.46 7.44 -26.63
N ALA A 18 -15.25 7.67 -27.15
CA ALA A 18 -14.28 6.60 -27.39
C ALA A 18 -13.82 5.92 -26.09
N MET A 19 -13.43 6.71 -25.08
CA MET A 19 -12.77 6.19 -23.87
C MET A 19 -13.75 5.76 -22.76
N TYR A 20 -14.89 6.44 -22.63
CA TYR A 20 -15.81 6.21 -21.51
C TYR A 20 -17.10 5.49 -21.92
N LEU A 21 -17.45 5.44 -23.21
CA LEU A 21 -18.64 4.74 -23.69
C LEU A 21 -18.28 3.49 -24.51
N LEU A 22 -17.37 3.62 -25.47
CA LEU A 22 -16.99 2.53 -26.37
C LEU A 22 -15.94 1.60 -25.76
N ALA A 23 -14.81 2.13 -25.25
CA ALA A 23 -13.73 1.31 -24.72
C ALA A 23 -14.16 0.28 -23.66
N PRO A 24 -15.07 0.60 -22.70
CA PRO A 24 -15.55 -0.38 -21.73
C PRO A 24 -16.25 -1.61 -22.33
N THR A 25 -16.70 -1.55 -23.59
CA THR A 25 -17.26 -2.70 -24.30
C THR A 25 -16.21 -3.72 -24.74
N PHE A 26 -14.92 -3.36 -24.72
CA PHE A 26 -13.81 -4.22 -25.09
C PHE A 26 -13.19 -4.88 -23.86
N ALA A 27 -12.91 -6.18 -23.95
CA ALA A 27 -12.23 -6.92 -22.89
C ALA A 27 -10.74 -6.53 -22.81
N VAL A 28 -10.30 -6.04 -21.64
CA VAL A 28 -8.90 -5.69 -21.33
C VAL A 28 -7.93 -6.85 -21.58
N ALA A 29 -8.40 -8.10 -21.49
CA ALA A 29 -7.59 -9.30 -21.76
C ALA A 29 -7.12 -9.40 -23.23
N ARG A 30 -7.79 -8.73 -24.19
CA ARG A 30 -7.45 -8.80 -25.61
C ARG A 30 -6.33 -7.82 -25.98
N LEU A 31 -5.24 -8.33 -26.56
CA LEU A 31 -4.08 -7.51 -26.93
C LEU A 31 -4.44 -6.37 -27.90
N TRP A 32 -5.22 -6.65 -28.95
CA TRP A 32 -5.61 -5.63 -29.93
C TRP A 32 -6.37 -4.47 -29.28
N ALA A 33 -7.20 -4.74 -28.26
CA ALA A 33 -7.95 -3.70 -27.55
C ALA A 33 -6.98 -2.82 -26.74
N ARG A 34 -6.02 -3.45 -26.04
CA ARG A 34 -4.98 -2.71 -25.31
C ARG A 34 -4.14 -1.81 -26.22
N VAL A 35 -3.75 -2.34 -27.39
CA VAL A 35 -3.02 -1.57 -28.40
C VAL A 35 -3.89 -0.44 -28.96
N ALA A 36 -5.16 -0.69 -29.26
CA ALA A 36 -6.08 0.33 -29.78
C ALA A 36 -6.27 1.49 -28.79
N ILE A 37 -6.47 1.20 -27.50
CA ILE A 37 -6.59 2.22 -26.45
C ILE A 37 -5.27 2.98 -26.29
N PHE A 38 -4.13 2.29 -26.24
CA PHE A 38 -2.82 2.93 -26.22
C PHE A 38 -2.63 3.91 -27.39
N VAL A 39 -2.87 3.45 -28.62
CA VAL A 39 -2.71 4.28 -29.83
C VAL A 39 -3.67 5.46 -29.80
N ALA A 40 -4.94 5.24 -29.46
CA ALA A 40 -5.94 6.32 -29.38
C ALA A 40 -5.52 7.41 -28.39
N VAL A 41 -5.08 7.02 -27.19
CA VAL A 41 -4.61 7.97 -26.17
C VAL A 41 -3.39 8.75 -26.66
N TRP A 42 -2.38 8.06 -27.20
CA TRP A 42 -1.14 8.71 -27.62
C TRP A 42 -1.27 9.54 -28.89
N LEU A 43 -2.25 9.28 -29.76
CA LEU A 43 -2.60 10.18 -30.87
C LEU A 43 -3.17 11.50 -30.36
N VAL A 44 -4.05 11.47 -29.35
CA VAL A 44 -4.61 12.68 -28.74
C VAL A 44 -3.51 13.47 -28.01
N VAL A 45 -2.64 12.78 -27.28
CA VAL A 45 -1.49 13.42 -26.61
C VAL A 45 -0.50 14.01 -27.61
N ALA A 46 -0.20 13.31 -28.71
CA ALA A 46 0.66 13.84 -29.78
C ALA A 46 0.06 15.12 -30.40
N ARG A 47 -1.25 15.16 -30.63
CA ARG A 47 -1.94 16.38 -31.11
C ARG A 47 -1.86 17.52 -30.11
N TYR A 48 -1.99 17.22 -28.81
CA TYR A 48 -1.77 18.22 -27.75
C TYR A 48 -0.31 18.73 -27.73
N LEU A 49 0.67 17.83 -27.79
CA LEU A 49 2.09 18.19 -27.75
C LEU A 49 2.53 19.01 -28.96
N GLU A 50 2.01 18.70 -30.14
CA GLU A 50 2.22 19.52 -31.34
C GLU A 50 1.75 20.96 -31.10
N TRP A 51 0.50 21.15 -30.67
CA TRP A 51 -0.01 22.49 -30.33
C TRP A 51 0.82 23.15 -29.22
N ARG A 52 1.13 22.42 -28.14
CA ARG A 52 1.90 22.93 -27.01
C ARG A 52 3.26 23.42 -27.48
N ILE A 53 4.02 22.62 -28.22
CA ILE A 53 5.38 22.96 -28.66
C ILE A 53 5.36 24.06 -29.72
N PHE A 54 4.62 23.88 -30.81
CA PHE A 54 4.73 24.75 -31.98
C PHE A 54 3.91 26.03 -31.89
N THR A 55 2.84 26.06 -31.08
CA THR A 55 2.00 27.25 -30.93
C THR A 55 2.26 28.00 -29.63
N THR A 56 2.56 27.31 -28.53
CA THR A 56 2.57 27.95 -27.20
C THR A 56 3.94 28.05 -26.52
N VAL A 57 4.98 27.41 -27.08
CA VAL A 57 6.34 27.42 -26.53
C VAL A 57 7.35 27.99 -27.52
N LEU A 58 7.44 27.46 -28.74
CA LEU A 58 8.39 27.97 -29.73
C LEU A 58 8.17 29.45 -30.11
N PRO A 59 6.92 29.95 -30.22
CA PRO A 59 6.68 31.38 -30.46
C PRO A 59 6.91 32.27 -29.24
N ALA A 60 7.18 31.71 -28.07
CA ALA A 60 7.36 32.49 -26.85
C ALA A 60 8.51 33.49 -27.01
N SER A 61 8.19 34.77 -26.83
CA SER A 61 9.13 35.88 -26.91
C SER A 61 8.95 36.78 -25.69
N GLY A 62 9.96 37.56 -25.35
CA GLY A 62 9.96 38.40 -24.15
C GLY A 62 11.29 38.33 -23.40
N THR A 63 11.22 38.58 -22.10
CA THR A 63 12.39 38.49 -21.23
C THR A 63 12.83 37.05 -21.02
N TRP A 64 14.12 36.85 -20.69
CA TRP A 64 14.70 35.52 -20.52
C TRP A 64 13.99 34.66 -19.46
N TYR A 65 13.46 35.28 -18.40
CA TYR A 65 12.77 34.56 -17.32
C TYR A 65 11.33 34.18 -17.71
N GLN A 66 10.64 34.99 -18.52
CA GLN A 66 9.32 34.64 -19.08
C GLN A 66 9.43 33.44 -20.01
N VAL A 67 10.39 33.49 -20.94
CA VAL A 67 10.66 32.37 -21.86
C VAL A 67 11.12 31.14 -21.08
N GLY A 68 12.06 31.30 -20.14
CA GLY A 68 12.53 30.23 -19.27
C GLY A 68 11.42 29.55 -18.45
N TRP A 69 10.45 30.33 -17.95
CA TRP A 69 9.28 29.81 -17.23
C TRP A 69 8.39 28.91 -18.10
N ILE A 70 8.14 29.32 -19.36
CA ILE A 70 7.35 28.53 -20.32
C ILE A 70 8.06 27.21 -20.64
N TRP A 71 9.37 27.25 -20.88
CA TRP A 71 10.18 26.04 -21.11
C TRP A 71 10.22 25.13 -19.89
N LEU A 72 10.28 25.68 -18.67
CA LEU A 72 10.18 24.90 -17.44
C LEU A 72 8.83 24.19 -17.33
N CYS A 73 7.72 24.89 -17.63
CA CYS A 73 6.40 24.28 -17.66
C CYS A 73 6.35 23.11 -18.66
N LEU A 74 6.86 23.31 -19.89
CA LEU A 74 6.95 22.25 -20.89
C LEU A 74 7.82 21.08 -20.41
N PHE A 75 8.96 21.34 -19.79
CA PHE A 75 9.84 20.27 -19.26
C PHE A 75 9.11 19.39 -18.25
N VAL A 76 8.34 20.00 -17.33
CA VAL A 76 7.56 19.26 -16.32
C VAL A 76 6.41 18.48 -16.97
N GLU A 77 5.75 19.06 -17.97
CA GLU A 77 4.74 18.36 -18.77
C GLU A 77 5.35 17.15 -19.50
N LEU A 78 6.48 17.31 -20.19
CA LEU A 78 7.17 16.23 -20.90
C LEU A 78 7.63 15.11 -19.95
N LEU A 79 8.13 15.45 -18.76
CA LEU A 79 8.48 14.48 -17.73
C LEU A 79 7.25 13.68 -17.28
N THR A 80 6.10 14.35 -17.13
CA THR A 80 4.83 13.72 -16.79
C THR A 80 4.31 12.81 -17.90
N PHE A 81 4.36 13.25 -19.16
CA PHE A 81 4.00 12.42 -20.31
C PHE A 81 4.93 11.23 -20.47
N THR A 82 6.22 11.38 -20.20
CA THR A 82 7.19 10.28 -20.25
C THR A 82 6.83 9.20 -19.22
N ASP A 83 6.53 9.60 -17.97
CA ASP A 83 6.10 8.67 -16.92
C ASP A 83 4.80 7.94 -17.31
N GLN A 84 3.81 8.67 -17.82
CA GLN A 84 2.56 8.06 -18.29
C GLN A 84 2.78 7.16 -19.51
N PHE A 85 3.68 7.51 -20.43
CA PHE A 85 4.02 6.68 -21.59
C PHE A 85 4.55 5.33 -21.16
N ILE A 86 5.50 5.30 -20.22
CA ILE A 86 6.04 4.07 -19.66
C ILE A 86 4.96 3.26 -18.94
N LEU A 87 4.08 3.90 -18.18
CA LEU A 87 2.94 3.23 -17.53
C LEU A 87 2.01 2.57 -18.55
N TYR A 88 1.62 3.30 -19.60
CA TYR A 88 0.77 2.79 -20.67
C TYR A 88 1.43 1.67 -21.47
N LEU A 89 2.73 1.78 -21.75
CA LEU A 89 3.52 0.70 -22.36
C LEU A 89 3.53 -0.55 -21.48
N THR A 90 3.67 -0.37 -20.17
CA THR A 90 3.61 -1.48 -19.21
C THR A 90 2.29 -2.23 -19.36
N PHE A 91 1.16 -1.51 -19.44
CA PHE A 91 -0.17 -2.10 -19.56
C PHE A 91 -0.47 -2.82 -20.89
N LEU A 92 0.39 -2.71 -21.92
CA LEU A 92 0.20 -3.47 -23.16
C LEU A 92 0.27 -5.00 -22.95
N ARG A 93 0.96 -5.44 -21.89
CA ARG A 93 0.93 -6.82 -21.41
C ARG A 93 0.32 -6.88 -20.02
N ARG A 94 -0.31 -8.01 -19.71
CA ARG A 94 -0.89 -8.32 -18.40
C ARG A 94 -0.95 -9.82 -18.23
N THR A 95 -0.63 -10.29 -17.04
CA THR A 95 -0.78 -11.69 -16.65
C THR A 95 -1.83 -11.82 -15.55
N ASP A 96 -2.48 -12.98 -15.50
CA ASP A 96 -3.25 -13.45 -14.36
C ASP A 96 -2.84 -14.90 -14.10
N ARG A 97 -2.10 -15.11 -13.00
CA ARG A 97 -1.51 -16.41 -12.67
C ARG A 97 -2.32 -17.21 -11.67
N ARG A 98 -3.52 -16.77 -11.28
CA ARG A 98 -4.34 -17.47 -10.28
C ARG A 98 -4.71 -18.89 -10.73
N SER A 99 -5.12 -19.04 -12.00
CA SER A 99 -5.43 -20.35 -12.58
C SER A 99 -4.21 -21.27 -12.68
N GLU A 100 -3.03 -20.70 -12.93
CA GLU A 100 -1.76 -21.42 -12.93
C GLU A 100 -1.41 -21.89 -11.51
N ALA A 101 -1.58 -21.02 -10.51
CA ALA A 101 -1.40 -21.35 -9.10
C ALA A 101 -2.38 -22.45 -8.63
N ASP A 102 -3.63 -22.46 -9.11
CA ASP A 102 -4.61 -23.53 -8.80
C ASP A 102 -4.18 -24.90 -9.36
N GLN A 103 -3.51 -24.92 -10.51
CA GLN A 103 -2.96 -26.15 -11.08
C GLN A 103 -1.72 -26.60 -10.32
N HIS A 104 -0.84 -25.66 -9.99
CA HIS A 104 0.35 -25.90 -9.19
C HIS A 104 0.03 -26.46 -7.81
N GLU A 105 -0.91 -25.86 -7.08
CA GLU A 105 -1.33 -26.36 -5.77
C GLU A 105 -1.91 -27.78 -5.86
N ARG A 106 -2.80 -28.04 -6.83
CA ARG A 106 -3.35 -29.39 -7.04
C ARG A 106 -2.28 -30.43 -7.31
N ARG A 107 -1.26 -30.07 -8.10
CA ARG A 107 -0.11 -30.94 -8.38
C ARG A 107 0.70 -31.20 -7.10
N LEU A 108 1.06 -30.16 -6.35
CA LEU A 108 1.85 -30.31 -5.12
C LEU A 108 1.13 -31.15 -4.06
N ARG A 109 -0.18 -30.98 -3.89
CA ARG A 109 -0.99 -31.79 -2.96
C ARG A 109 -1.10 -33.26 -3.36
N GLY A 110 -0.82 -33.60 -4.62
CA GLY A 110 -0.78 -34.98 -5.10
C GLY A 110 0.59 -35.65 -4.96
N LEU A 111 1.64 -34.91 -4.59
CA LEU A 111 2.97 -35.45 -4.37
C LEU A 111 3.13 -35.94 -2.93
N PRO A 112 3.94 -36.99 -2.69
CA PRO A 112 4.41 -37.34 -1.35
C PRO A 112 5.13 -36.17 -0.67
N ASP A 113 4.99 -36.07 0.66
CA ASP A 113 5.58 -34.99 1.45
C ASP A 113 7.11 -34.90 1.29
N ASP A 114 7.80 -36.03 1.11
CA ASP A 114 9.26 -36.09 0.92
C ASP A 114 9.75 -35.62 -0.45
N GLU A 115 8.87 -35.52 -1.45
CA GLU A 115 9.19 -34.95 -2.77
C GLU A 115 9.08 -33.41 -2.81
N LEU A 116 8.46 -32.80 -1.79
CA LEU A 116 8.26 -31.36 -1.74
C LEU A 116 9.55 -30.65 -1.30
N ALA A 117 9.98 -29.64 -2.07
CA ALA A 117 11.24 -28.94 -1.80
C ALA A 117 11.22 -28.22 -0.44
N SER A 118 12.38 -28.15 0.20
CA SER A 118 12.55 -27.53 1.52
C SER A 118 12.52 -25.99 1.48
N VAL A 119 11.86 -25.37 2.47
CA VAL A 119 11.70 -23.91 2.55
C VAL A 119 12.09 -23.35 3.94
N ASP A 120 13.02 -22.41 3.99
CA ASP A 120 13.27 -21.60 5.19
C ASP A 120 12.38 -20.33 5.18
N VAL A 121 11.57 -20.12 6.20
CA VAL A 121 10.70 -18.94 6.33
C VAL A 121 11.35 -17.93 7.26
N PHE A 122 11.78 -16.80 6.72
CA PHE A 122 12.49 -15.74 7.45
C PHE A 122 11.55 -14.61 7.87
N ILE A 123 11.62 -14.25 9.16
CA ILE A 123 10.95 -13.09 9.77
C ILE A 123 12.03 -12.15 10.34
N PRO A 124 12.64 -11.27 9.52
CA PRO A 124 13.57 -10.26 9.99
C PRO A 124 12.87 -9.19 10.84
N THR A 125 13.53 -8.81 11.94
CA THR A 125 13.00 -7.83 12.88
C THR A 125 14.12 -7.06 13.59
N TYR A 126 13.82 -5.83 14.02
CA TYR A 126 14.74 -4.94 14.71
C TYR A 126 14.16 -4.38 16.01
N ASP A 127 13.05 -3.64 15.94
CA ASP A 127 12.43 -2.96 17.08
C ASP A 127 10.91 -3.17 17.17
N GLU A 128 10.35 -4.05 16.34
CA GLU A 128 8.92 -4.33 16.35
C GLU A 128 8.46 -4.90 17.69
N PRO A 129 7.27 -4.50 18.18
CA PRO A 129 6.80 -4.87 19.49
C PRO A 129 6.18 -6.28 19.51
N PHE A 130 5.93 -6.79 20.72
CA PHE A 130 5.39 -8.12 20.96
C PHE A 130 4.10 -8.38 20.17
N GLU A 131 3.15 -7.43 20.19
CA GLU A 131 1.83 -7.57 19.56
C GLU A 131 1.85 -7.63 18.03
N VAL A 132 2.97 -7.24 17.41
CA VAL A 132 3.19 -7.35 15.96
C VAL A 132 3.83 -8.71 15.66
N LEU A 133 4.94 -9.02 16.33
CA LEU A 133 5.70 -10.25 16.09
C LEU A 133 4.93 -11.52 16.45
N GLU A 134 4.12 -11.50 17.52
CA GLU A 134 3.31 -12.64 17.92
C GLU A 134 2.37 -13.10 16.79
N LYS A 135 1.76 -12.16 16.07
CA LYS A 135 0.83 -12.44 14.97
C LYS A 135 1.55 -13.11 13.81
N THR A 136 2.67 -12.53 13.39
CA THR A 136 3.46 -12.99 12.24
C THR A 136 4.11 -14.35 12.49
N ILE A 137 4.72 -14.55 13.68
CA ILE A 137 5.32 -15.84 14.06
C ILE A 137 4.25 -16.93 14.10
N THR A 138 3.11 -16.65 14.74
CA THR A 138 2.00 -17.63 14.83
C THR A 138 1.43 -17.95 13.45
N GLY A 139 1.26 -16.95 12.58
CA GLY A 139 0.79 -17.16 11.21
C GLY A 139 1.75 -17.99 10.36
N ALA A 140 3.05 -17.71 10.45
CA ALA A 140 4.08 -18.50 9.75
C ALA A 140 4.10 -19.96 10.22
N LEU A 141 3.93 -20.22 11.51
CA LEU A 141 3.84 -21.58 12.05
C LEU A 141 2.58 -22.33 11.56
N CYS A 142 1.54 -21.62 11.10
CA CYS A 142 0.30 -22.18 10.57
C CYS A 142 0.33 -22.53 9.07
N LEU A 143 1.45 -22.33 8.38
CA LEU A 143 1.60 -22.64 6.96
C LEU A 143 1.29 -24.12 6.66
N ASP A 144 0.50 -24.36 5.62
CA ASP A 144 0.09 -25.66 5.13
C ASP A 144 1.11 -26.19 4.11
N TYR A 145 2.27 -26.63 4.60
CA TYR A 145 3.34 -27.22 3.80
C TYR A 145 4.16 -28.17 4.70
N PRO A 146 4.66 -29.31 4.21
CA PRO A 146 5.35 -30.27 5.09
C PRO A 146 6.81 -29.89 5.36
N ASN A 147 7.56 -29.46 4.34
CA ASN A 147 9.02 -29.30 4.42
C ASN A 147 9.42 -27.82 4.59
N PHE A 148 9.04 -27.19 5.70
CA PHE A 148 9.45 -25.82 6.00
C PHE A 148 9.91 -25.62 7.44
N GLN A 149 10.70 -24.56 7.67
CA GLN A 149 11.19 -24.15 8.99
C GLN A 149 11.03 -22.64 9.18
N VAL A 150 10.53 -22.20 10.33
CA VAL A 150 10.35 -20.76 10.63
C VAL A 150 11.54 -20.26 11.43
N TRP A 151 12.14 -19.15 10.98
CA TRP A 151 13.28 -18.48 11.61
C TRP A 151 12.99 -17.00 11.83
N VAL A 152 13.07 -16.57 13.08
CA VAL A 152 13.02 -15.16 13.48
C VAL A 152 14.44 -14.62 13.50
N LEU A 153 14.70 -13.55 12.75
CA LEU A 153 16.03 -12.96 12.61
C LEU A 153 16.08 -11.62 13.35
N ASP A 154 16.62 -11.61 14.56
CA ASP A 154 16.54 -10.50 15.51
C ASP A 154 17.82 -9.64 15.58
N ASP A 155 17.83 -8.50 14.89
CA ASP A 155 18.91 -7.48 15.00
C ASP A 155 18.78 -6.60 16.28
N GLY A 156 17.68 -6.74 17.02
CA GLY A 156 17.39 -6.07 18.29
C GLY A 156 17.95 -6.79 19.52
N ARG A 157 18.30 -8.08 19.41
CA ARG A 157 18.86 -8.93 20.48
C ARG A 157 17.99 -8.96 21.74
N ARG A 158 16.71 -9.29 21.58
CA ARG A 158 15.68 -9.17 22.61
C ARG A 158 15.46 -10.51 23.35
N PRO A 159 15.73 -10.61 24.67
CA PRO A 159 15.55 -11.86 25.42
C PRO A 159 14.12 -12.39 25.40
N TRP A 160 13.12 -11.50 25.50
CA TRP A 160 11.71 -11.89 25.47
C TRP A 160 11.33 -12.55 24.13
N LEU A 161 11.97 -12.13 23.03
CA LEU A 161 11.69 -12.65 21.69
C LEU A 161 12.33 -14.02 21.51
N LYS A 162 13.56 -14.19 22.00
CA LYS A 162 14.20 -15.51 22.13
C LYS A 162 13.28 -16.49 22.86
N GLU A 163 12.79 -16.11 24.04
CA GLU A 163 11.92 -16.96 24.85
C GLU A 163 10.59 -17.27 24.14
N LEU A 164 10.00 -16.28 23.46
CA LEU A 164 8.80 -16.49 22.64
C LEU A 164 9.03 -17.51 21.52
N CYS A 165 10.16 -17.43 20.82
CA CYS A 165 10.51 -18.37 19.76
C CYS A 165 10.69 -19.78 20.31
N GLU A 166 11.40 -19.94 21.43
CA GLU A 166 11.57 -21.22 22.12
C GLU A 166 10.22 -21.81 22.53
N ARG A 167 9.32 -21.01 23.14
CA ARG A 167 7.98 -21.46 23.53
C ARG A 167 7.10 -21.89 22.35
N LYS A 168 7.17 -21.18 21.21
CA LYS A 168 6.37 -21.47 20.01
C LYS A 168 7.01 -22.52 19.08
N GLY A 169 8.26 -22.90 19.33
CA GLY A 169 9.02 -23.82 18.48
C GLY A 169 9.61 -23.19 17.20
N ALA A 170 9.63 -21.85 17.10
CA ALA A 170 10.28 -21.16 15.99
C ALA A 170 11.80 -21.07 16.22
N GLY A 171 12.60 -21.11 15.15
CA GLY A 171 14.03 -20.84 15.22
C GLY A 171 14.29 -19.36 15.52
N TYR A 172 15.38 -19.08 16.22
CA TYR A 172 15.82 -17.72 16.53
C TYR A 172 17.28 -17.54 16.13
N LEU A 173 17.55 -16.47 15.38
CA LEU A 173 18.87 -16.09 14.91
C LEU A 173 19.15 -14.64 15.28
N THR A 174 20.36 -14.37 15.77
CA THR A 174 20.88 -13.01 15.89
C THR A 174 22.37 -13.02 15.55
N ARG A 175 22.93 -11.82 15.37
CA ARG A 175 24.32 -11.60 14.92
C ARG A 175 25.02 -10.56 15.79
N SER A 176 26.34 -10.57 15.73
CA SER A 176 27.21 -9.70 16.52
C SER A 176 27.18 -8.23 16.09
N ASP A 177 26.82 -7.95 14.83
CA ASP A 177 26.74 -6.61 14.25
C ASP A 177 25.40 -6.35 13.56
N ASN A 178 25.11 -5.09 13.25
CA ASN A 178 23.90 -4.71 12.50
C ASN A 178 24.26 -4.15 11.11
N VAL A 179 25.35 -4.63 10.50
CA VAL A 179 25.86 -4.12 9.22
C VAL A 179 24.86 -4.45 8.11
N ASN A 180 24.62 -3.51 7.19
CA ASN A 180 23.68 -3.66 6.06
C ASN A 180 22.21 -3.94 6.46
N ALA A 181 21.80 -3.63 7.70
CA ALA A 181 20.42 -3.71 8.17
C ALA A 181 19.75 -5.06 7.78
N LYS A 182 18.51 -5.03 7.27
CA LYS A 182 17.71 -6.20 6.89
C LYS A 182 18.43 -7.14 5.91
N ALA A 183 19.09 -6.60 4.87
CA ALA A 183 19.82 -7.41 3.90
C ALA A 183 20.96 -8.19 4.56
N GLY A 184 21.71 -7.54 5.46
CA GLY A 184 22.76 -8.19 6.25
C GLY A 184 22.22 -9.26 7.20
N ASN A 185 21.06 -9.00 7.83
CA ASN A 185 20.41 -9.93 8.74
C ASN A 185 19.98 -11.22 8.00
N ILE A 186 19.36 -11.07 6.81
CA ILE A 186 19.01 -12.20 5.96
C ILE A 186 20.26 -12.93 5.46
N ASN A 187 21.31 -12.21 5.06
CA ASN A 187 22.57 -12.82 4.62
C ASN A 187 23.22 -13.67 5.71
N HIS A 188 23.19 -13.22 6.97
CA HIS A 188 23.65 -14.03 8.10
C HIS A 188 22.78 -15.29 8.28
N ALA A 189 21.46 -15.17 8.15
CA ALA A 189 20.58 -16.34 8.22
C ALA A 189 20.85 -17.35 7.09
N LEU A 190 21.16 -16.87 5.89
CA LEU A 190 21.48 -17.72 4.75
C LEU A 190 22.73 -18.58 4.98
N THR A 191 23.70 -18.15 5.79
CA THR A 191 24.87 -18.97 6.15
C THR A 191 24.57 -20.04 7.21
N MET A 192 23.47 -19.89 7.95
CA MET A 192 23.08 -20.78 9.06
C MET A 192 21.94 -21.76 8.70
N THR A 193 21.38 -21.63 7.50
CA THR A 193 20.20 -22.36 7.03
C THR A 193 20.43 -22.97 5.65
N HIS A 194 19.70 -24.04 5.31
CA HIS A 194 20.03 -24.89 4.16
C HIS A 194 18.84 -25.26 3.27
N GLY A 195 17.65 -24.70 3.49
CA GLY A 195 16.49 -24.92 2.63
C GLY A 195 16.78 -24.55 1.18
N GLU A 196 16.23 -25.32 0.24
CA GLU A 196 16.39 -25.07 -1.20
C GLU A 196 15.81 -23.72 -1.63
N PHE A 197 14.77 -23.29 -0.92
CA PHE A 197 14.11 -22.02 -1.07
C PHE A 197 14.04 -21.29 0.26
N PHE A 198 13.86 -19.97 0.21
CA PHE A 198 13.54 -19.19 1.40
C PHE A 198 12.41 -18.20 1.13
N ALA A 199 11.49 -18.07 2.08
CA ALA A 199 10.44 -17.08 2.07
C ALA A 199 10.81 -15.91 3.00
N ILE A 200 10.45 -14.68 2.64
CA ILE A 200 10.65 -13.51 3.50
C ILE A 200 9.30 -12.88 3.82
N PHE A 201 9.02 -12.73 5.12
CA PHE A 201 7.91 -11.94 5.65
C PHE A 201 8.45 -10.85 6.55
N ASP A 202 8.00 -9.60 6.36
CA ASP A 202 8.32 -8.53 7.28
C ASP A 202 7.64 -8.84 8.62
N ALA A 203 8.18 -8.33 9.71
CA ALA A 203 7.68 -8.59 11.06
C ALA A 203 6.18 -8.29 11.23
N ASP A 204 5.59 -7.44 10.37
CA ASP A 204 4.19 -7.04 10.38
C ASP A 204 3.34 -7.68 9.27
N PHE A 205 3.84 -8.67 8.52
CA PHE A 205 3.06 -9.42 7.52
C PHE A 205 2.79 -10.84 7.98
N VAL A 206 1.52 -11.13 8.24
CA VAL A 206 1.05 -12.46 8.63
C VAL A 206 0.68 -13.26 7.37
N PRO A 207 1.35 -14.40 7.11
CA PRO A 207 1.03 -15.21 5.94
C PRO A 207 -0.27 -16.00 6.12
N GLN A 208 -0.99 -16.18 5.01
CA GLN A 208 -2.11 -17.13 4.92
C GLN A 208 -1.59 -18.55 4.89
N ARG A 209 -2.40 -19.49 5.39
CA ARG A 209 -2.01 -20.90 5.53
C ARG A 209 -1.54 -21.51 4.21
N ASN A 210 -2.21 -21.20 3.11
CA ASN A 210 -1.91 -21.75 1.79
C ASN A 210 -0.74 -21.08 1.06
N PHE A 211 -0.06 -20.07 1.64
CA PHE A 211 0.97 -19.27 0.94
C PHE A 211 2.01 -20.12 0.20
N LEU A 212 2.62 -21.12 0.85
CA LEU A 212 3.64 -21.97 0.22
C LEU A 212 3.04 -22.90 -0.85
N MET A 213 1.89 -23.51 -0.60
CA MET A 213 1.19 -24.35 -1.59
C MET A 213 0.82 -23.58 -2.86
N ARG A 214 0.51 -22.28 -2.74
CA ARG A 214 0.20 -21.40 -3.88
C ARG A 214 1.44 -20.94 -4.65
N THR A 215 2.61 -20.89 -4.02
CA THR A 215 3.82 -20.27 -4.59
C THR A 215 4.86 -21.28 -5.07
N MET A 216 5.02 -22.41 -4.38
CA MET A 216 6.13 -23.33 -4.62
C MET A 216 6.08 -23.98 -6.01
N GLY A 217 4.89 -24.19 -6.57
CA GLY A 217 4.75 -24.90 -7.85
C GLY A 217 5.28 -24.12 -9.05
N PHE A 218 5.38 -22.78 -8.96
CA PHE A 218 6.01 -21.95 -9.99
C PHE A 218 7.48 -22.31 -10.21
N PHE A 219 8.20 -22.77 -9.20
CA PHE A 219 9.62 -23.13 -9.32
C PHE A 219 9.89 -24.41 -10.11
N ALA A 220 8.85 -25.07 -10.64
CA ALA A 220 9.03 -26.08 -11.68
C ALA A 220 9.73 -25.51 -12.93
N ASP A 221 9.56 -24.22 -13.24
CA ASP A 221 10.38 -23.53 -14.24
C ASP A 221 11.72 -23.09 -13.62
N PRO A 222 12.87 -23.61 -14.10
CA PRO A 222 14.19 -23.28 -13.57
C PRO A 222 14.56 -21.79 -13.76
N LYS A 223 13.91 -21.07 -14.68
CA LYS A 223 14.13 -19.63 -14.86
C LYS A 223 13.54 -18.78 -13.74
N ILE A 224 12.57 -19.30 -12.99
CA ILE A 224 11.94 -18.53 -11.92
C ILE A 224 12.89 -18.50 -10.73
N GLY A 225 13.38 -17.29 -10.43
CA GLY A 225 14.24 -17.00 -9.28
C GLY A 225 13.44 -16.56 -8.06
N ILE A 226 12.35 -15.81 -8.26
CA ILE A 226 11.52 -15.25 -7.20
C ILE A 226 10.04 -15.38 -7.57
N VAL A 227 9.19 -15.70 -6.60
CA VAL A 227 7.74 -15.53 -6.68
C VAL A 227 7.34 -14.45 -5.67
N GLN A 228 6.73 -13.36 -6.15
CA GLN A 228 6.28 -12.22 -5.37
C GLN A 228 4.76 -12.22 -5.24
N ILE A 229 4.28 -11.96 -4.03
CA ILE A 229 2.86 -11.80 -3.68
C ILE A 229 2.56 -10.33 -3.38
N PRO A 230 1.36 -9.79 -3.67
CA PRO A 230 0.96 -8.44 -3.24
C PRO A 230 1.19 -8.21 -1.75
N HIS A 231 1.53 -6.98 -1.40
CA HIS A 231 1.26 -6.50 -0.05
C HIS A 231 -0.22 -6.21 0.05
N ALA A 232 -0.89 -6.65 1.11
CA ALA A 232 -2.26 -6.30 1.42
C ALA A 232 -2.34 -5.93 2.90
N PHE A 233 -3.24 -5.02 3.27
CA PHE A 233 -3.28 -4.45 4.61
C PHE A 233 -4.63 -4.68 5.27
N TYR A 234 -4.62 -4.93 6.59
CA TYR A 234 -5.85 -5.13 7.37
C TYR A 234 -6.28 -3.89 8.15
N ASN A 235 -5.39 -2.90 8.32
CA ASN A 235 -5.70 -1.58 8.86
C ASN A 235 -5.81 -0.55 7.73
N GLU A 236 -6.33 0.63 8.08
CA GLU A 236 -6.44 1.76 7.18
C GLU A 236 -5.12 2.54 7.09
N ASP A 237 -4.81 3.03 5.90
CA ASP A 237 -3.71 3.98 5.70
C ASP A 237 -4.11 5.41 6.12
N PRO A 238 -3.14 6.34 6.29
CA PRO A 238 -3.42 7.66 6.82
C PRO A 238 -4.40 8.48 5.97
N MET A 239 -4.44 8.27 4.65
CA MET A 239 -5.41 8.96 3.79
C MET A 239 -6.83 8.43 4.04
N GLN A 240 -6.99 7.12 4.13
CA GLN A 240 -8.29 6.51 4.41
C GLN A 240 -8.83 6.97 5.78
N ALA A 241 -7.99 6.90 6.81
CA ALA A 241 -8.35 7.25 8.18
C ALA A 241 -8.64 8.76 8.33
N ASN A 242 -7.74 9.64 7.85
CA ASN A 242 -7.86 11.08 8.09
C ASN A 242 -8.93 11.76 7.22
N LEU A 243 -9.37 11.13 6.13
CA LEU A 243 -10.47 11.64 5.31
C LEU A 243 -11.82 10.98 5.63
N GLY A 244 -11.87 10.10 6.62
CA GLY A 244 -13.08 9.35 6.99
C GLY A 244 -13.59 8.46 5.85
N LEU A 245 -12.69 8.00 4.97
CA LEU A 245 -13.01 7.19 3.79
C LEU A 245 -12.98 5.70 4.09
N HIS A 246 -13.39 5.33 5.31
CA HIS A 246 -13.44 3.96 5.79
C HIS A 246 -14.11 3.06 4.75
N ARG A 247 -13.35 2.12 4.17
CA ARG A 247 -13.80 1.16 3.13
C ARG A 247 -14.28 1.77 1.80
N GLY A 248 -14.24 3.10 1.66
CA GLY A 248 -14.71 3.83 0.48
C GLY A 248 -13.62 4.15 -0.53
N LEU A 249 -12.35 4.09 -0.15
CA LEU A 249 -11.19 4.25 -1.02
C LEU A 249 -10.28 3.03 -0.81
N PRO A 250 -9.84 2.31 -1.86
CA PRO A 250 -8.81 1.28 -1.72
C PRO A 250 -7.49 1.88 -1.20
N ASP A 251 -6.66 1.09 -0.51
CA ASP A 251 -5.37 1.62 -0.04
C ASP A 251 -4.51 2.10 -1.20
N GLU A 252 -3.66 3.09 -0.95
CA GLU A 252 -2.87 3.78 -1.98
C GLU A 252 -2.02 2.83 -2.86
N GLN A 253 -1.67 1.65 -2.35
CA GLN A 253 -0.82 0.68 -3.05
C GLN A 253 -1.61 -0.28 -3.95
N ARG A 254 -2.96 -0.32 -3.90
CA ARG A 254 -3.77 -1.21 -4.76
C ARG A 254 -3.52 -1.00 -6.24
N PHE A 255 -3.41 0.26 -6.69
CA PHE A 255 -3.13 0.53 -8.10
C PHE A 255 -1.81 -0.10 -8.56
N PHE A 256 -0.79 -0.06 -7.69
CA PHE A 256 0.50 -0.66 -7.98
C PHE A 256 0.42 -2.21 -8.00
N PHE A 257 -0.12 -2.81 -6.94
CA PHE A 257 -0.13 -4.28 -6.81
C PHE A 257 -1.17 -4.97 -7.72
N ASP A 258 -2.36 -4.39 -7.91
CA ASP A 258 -3.44 -5.08 -8.61
C ASP A 258 -3.42 -4.83 -10.14
N SER A 259 -2.75 -3.74 -10.57
CA SER A 259 -2.73 -3.33 -11.98
C SER A 259 -1.31 -3.25 -12.55
N ILE A 260 -0.40 -2.51 -11.92
CA ILE A 260 0.96 -2.29 -12.46
C ILE A 260 1.80 -3.57 -12.38
N MET A 261 1.83 -4.27 -11.25
CA MET A 261 2.66 -5.47 -11.06
C MET A 261 2.29 -6.63 -11.99
N PRO A 262 1.00 -6.98 -12.21
CA PRO A 262 0.61 -7.96 -13.22
C PRO A 262 0.99 -7.54 -14.64
N ALA A 263 0.97 -6.24 -14.94
CA ALA A 263 1.40 -5.74 -16.23
C ALA A 263 2.92 -5.84 -16.43
N ARG A 264 3.69 -5.51 -15.38
CA ARG A 264 5.14 -5.71 -15.34
C ARG A 264 5.53 -7.18 -15.47
N ASP A 265 4.80 -8.10 -14.81
CA ASP A 265 5.03 -9.55 -14.93
C ASP A 265 4.86 -10.05 -16.37
N GLY A 266 3.92 -9.48 -17.14
CA GLY A 266 3.78 -9.77 -18.58
C GLY A 266 5.00 -9.39 -19.43
N TRP A 267 5.87 -8.52 -18.92
CA TRP A 267 7.15 -8.14 -19.51
C TRP A 267 8.36 -8.81 -18.84
N ASP A 268 8.15 -9.83 -18.00
CA ASP A 268 9.18 -10.42 -17.13
C ASP A 268 9.90 -9.35 -16.27
N GLY A 269 9.19 -8.27 -15.92
CA GLY A 269 9.72 -7.10 -15.23
C GLY A 269 9.08 -6.86 -13.86
N ALA A 270 8.35 -7.85 -13.33
CA ALA A 270 7.96 -7.87 -11.91
C ALA A 270 9.21 -7.92 -11.03
N PHE A 271 9.11 -7.47 -9.79
CA PHE A 271 10.25 -7.37 -8.90
C PHE A 271 9.90 -7.71 -7.45
N CYS A 272 10.92 -8.10 -6.69
CA CYS A 272 10.82 -8.36 -5.27
C CYS A 272 10.54 -7.06 -4.51
N CYS A 273 9.51 -7.05 -3.67
CA CYS A 273 9.10 -5.89 -2.86
C CYS A 273 9.59 -5.99 -1.41
N GLY A 274 10.57 -6.86 -1.16
CA GLY A 274 11.24 -7.02 0.14
C GLY A 274 10.50 -7.92 1.11
N SER A 275 9.20 -8.16 0.91
CA SER A 275 8.38 -9.06 1.72
C SER A 275 7.44 -9.88 0.84
N ASN A 276 6.71 -10.82 1.44
CA ASN A 276 5.74 -11.70 0.78
C ASN A 276 6.34 -12.34 -0.49
N SER A 277 7.56 -12.86 -0.39
CA SER A 277 8.26 -13.44 -1.53
C SER A 277 8.92 -14.76 -1.17
N VAL A 278 9.00 -15.66 -2.14
CA VAL A 278 9.82 -16.88 -2.08
C VAL A 278 10.94 -16.75 -3.09
N THR A 279 12.16 -17.10 -2.69
CA THR A 279 13.35 -17.03 -3.53
C THR A 279 14.04 -18.39 -3.62
N ARG A 280 14.42 -18.78 -4.84
CA ARG A 280 15.24 -19.97 -5.10
C ARG A 280 16.68 -19.70 -4.66
N ARG A 281 17.19 -20.45 -3.68
CA ARG A 281 18.57 -20.27 -3.18
C ARG A 281 19.62 -20.48 -4.26
N ALA A 282 19.40 -21.41 -5.19
CA ALA A 282 20.28 -21.61 -6.34
C ALA A 282 20.38 -20.38 -7.27
N ALA A 283 19.30 -19.59 -7.39
CA ALA A 283 19.32 -18.35 -8.16
C ALA A 283 20.17 -17.29 -7.43
N LEU A 284 20.06 -17.22 -6.10
CA LEU A 284 20.89 -16.34 -5.28
C LEU A 284 22.39 -16.71 -5.38
N ARG A 285 22.73 -18.00 -5.34
CA ARG A 285 24.09 -18.49 -5.57
C ARG A 285 24.69 -17.98 -6.88
N ALA A 286 23.90 -17.95 -7.95
CA ALA A 286 24.34 -17.47 -9.26
C ALA A 286 24.69 -15.96 -9.31
N VAL A 287 24.28 -15.19 -8.29
CA VAL A 287 24.55 -13.74 -8.16
C VAL A 287 25.41 -13.37 -6.95
N GLY A 288 26.09 -14.35 -6.34
CA GLY A 288 27.01 -14.11 -5.22
C GLY A 288 26.53 -14.62 -3.86
N ASP A 289 25.51 -15.49 -3.86
CA ASP A 289 24.98 -16.20 -2.67
C ASP A 289 24.55 -15.31 -1.51
N SER A 290 24.24 -14.05 -1.80
CA SER A 290 23.84 -13.05 -0.82
C SER A 290 22.92 -12.01 -1.47
N LEU A 291 22.03 -11.42 -0.66
CA LEU A 291 21.26 -10.26 -1.05
C LEU A 291 22.21 -9.07 -1.26
N PRO A 292 21.99 -8.26 -2.31
CA PRO A 292 22.84 -7.12 -2.61
C PRO A 292 22.63 -6.00 -1.59
N THR A 293 23.71 -5.35 -1.16
CA THR A 293 23.71 -4.36 -0.06
C THR A 293 24.07 -2.94 -0.52
N GLN A 294 24.26 -2.73 -1.82
CA GLN A 294 24.72 -1.44 -2.37
C GLN A 294 23.62 -0.36 -2.45
N SER A 295 22.35 -0.74 -2.29
CA SER A 295 21.19 0.18 -2.23
C SER A 295 20.39 -0.10 -0.96
N ILE A 296 19.68 0.92 -0.48
CA ILE A 296 18.71 0.78 0.63
C ILE A 296 17.47 -0.03 0.19
N THR A 297 17.25 -0.19 -1.12
CA THR A 297 16.24 -1.08 -1.71
C THR A 297 16.94 -2.32 -2.26
N GLU A 298 17.38 -3.21 -1.37
CA GLU A 298 18.08 -4.47 -1.68
C GLU A 298 17.23 -5.41 -2.55
N ASP A 299 15.92 -5.29 -2.43
CA ASP A 299 14.88 -6.12 -3.04
C ASP A 299 14.75 -5.91 -4.56
N ILE A 300 14.62 -4.66 -4.99
CA ILE A 300 14.64 -4.27 -6.41
C ILE A 300 16.01 -4.61 -7.00
N LEU A 301 17.07 -4.35 -6.25
CA LEU A 301 18.43 -4.62 -6.70
C LEU A 301 18.67 -6.13 -6.89
N LEU A 302 18.14 -6.97 -6.01
CA LEU A 302 18.16 -8.42 -6.15
C LEU A 302 17.50 -8.86 -7.46
N THR A 303 16.33 -8.29 -7.76
CA THR A 303 15.64 -8.57 -9.02
C THR A 303 16.51 -8.20 -10.23
N LEU A 304 17.11 -7.01 -10.21
CA LEU A 304 17.95 -6.53 -11.31
C LEU A 304 19.21 -7.38 -11.53
N VAL A 305 19.84 -7.91 -10.48
CA VAL A 305 21.01 -8.80 -10.64
C VAL A 305 20.60 -10.19 -11.13
N LEU A 306 19.47 -10.72 -10.66
CA LEU A 306 18.91 -12.00 -11.10
C LEU A 306 18.49 -11.94 -12.58
N LEU A 307 17.86 -10.84 -12.99
CA LEU A 307 17.42 -10.62 -14.37
C LEU A 307 18.59 -10.67 -15.37
N ARG A 308 19.76 -10.16 -14.98
CA ARG A 308 21.00 -10.25 -15.78
C ARG A 308 21.55 -11.66 -15.91
N LYS A 309 21.20 -12.55 -14.99
CA LYS A 309 21.54 -13.97 -15.05
C LYS A 309 20.45 -14.81 -15.74
N GLY A 310 19.44 -14.17 -16.31
CA GLY A 310 18.34 -14.84 -17.01
C GLY A 310 17.26 -15.38 -16.09
N TYR A 311 17.33 -15.10 -14.78
CA TYR A 311 16.24 -15.42 -13.86
C TYR A 311 15.14 -14.37 -13.93
N VAL A 312 13.91 -14.80 -13.71
CA VAL A 312 12.73 -13.93 -13.71
C VAL A 312 12.03 -13.98 -12.37
N THR A 313 11.45 -12.85 -12.00
CA THR A 313 10.51 -12.75 -10.88
C THR A 313 9.09 -12.93 -11.44
N ARG A 314 8.31 -13.80 -10.80
CA ARG A 314 6.89 -13.99 -11.12
C ARG A 314 6.03 -13.30 -10.09
N TYR A 315 4.93 -12.72 -10.56
CA TYR A 315 3.95 -12.08 -9.69
C TYR A 315 2.63 -12.85 -9.66
N LEU A 316 2.25 -13.36 -8.49
CA LEU A 316 0.92 -13.94 -8.26
C LEU A 316 0.06 -12.88 -7.55
N CYS A 317 -0.89 -12.30 -8.29
CA CYS A 317 -1.79 -11.26 -7.81
C CYS A 317 -2.91 -11.82 -6.92
N GLU A 318 -2.54 -12.39 -5.78
CA GLU A 318 -3.44 -12.96 -4.77
C GLU A 318 -2.95 -12.54 -3.37
N PRO A 319 -3.79 -11.96 -2.50
CA PRO A 319 -3.37 -11.48 -1.19
C PRO A 319 -3.16 -12.64 -0.20
N LEU A 320 -2.02 -13.32 -0.31
CA LEU A 320 -1.66 -14.49 0.52
C LEU A 320 -0.93 -14.12 1.82
N ALA A 321 -0.76 -12.84 2.11
CA ALA A 321 -0.27 -12.35 3.39
C ALA A 321 -0.86 -10.97 3.65
N ILE A 322 -1.20 -10.69 4.90
CA ILE A 322 -1.82 -9.43 5.30
C ILE A 322 -0.96 -8.74 6.35
N GLY A 323 -0.75 -7.43 6.23
CA GLY A 323 0.10 -6.69 7.14
C GLY A 323 -0.43 -5.33 7.56
N LEU A 324 0.45 -4.54 8.17
CA LEU A 324 0.15 -3.20 8.65
C LEU A 324 0.55 -2.11 7.64
N ALA A 325 -0.45 -1.36 7.18
CA ALA A 325 -0.25 -0.06 6.55
C ALA A 325 0.33 0.92 7.59
N PRO A 326 1.06 1.97 7.17
CA PRO A 326 1.56 2.98 8.10
C PRO A 326 0.44 3.63 8.92
N GLU A 327 0.51 3.54 10.25
CA GLU A 327 -0.55 4.03 11.15
C GLU A 327 -0.49 5.55 11.40
N SER A 328 0.50 6.24 10.84
CA SER A 328 0.61 7.71 10.87
C SER A 328 1.26 8.26 9.62
N LEU A 329 1.02 9.56 9.37
CA LEU A 329 1.72 10.29 8.31
C LEU A 329 3.24 10.27 8.51
N GLY A 330 3.72 10.37 9.75
CA GLY A 330 5.15 10.27 10.05
C GLY A 330 5.76 8.97 9.55
N ALA A 331 5.15 7.83 9.91
CA ALA A 331 5.58 6.51 9.46
C ALA A 331 5.48 6.36 7.93
N PHE A 332 4.39 6.87 7.33
CA PHE A 332 4.18 6.89 5.88
C PHE A 332 5.33 7.60 5.15
N PHE A 333 5.72 8.79 5.61
CA PHE A 333 6.80 9.55 4.96
C PHE A 333 8.18 8.90 5.14
N VAL A 334 8.49 8.36 6.31
CA VAL A 334 9.76 7.63 6.53
C VAL A 334 9.87 6.48 5.53
N GLN A 335 8.78 5.73 5.32
CA GLN A 335 8.73 4.63 4.35
C GLN A 335 8.93 5.13 2.92
N ARG A 336 8.15 6.12 2.47
CA ARG A 336 8.21 6.60 1.07
C ARG A 336 9.50 7.32 0.74
N GLN A 337 10.09 8.07 1.68
CA GLN A 337 11.40 8.67 1.51
C GLN A 337 12.49 7.62 1.34
N ARG A 338 12.42 6.51 2.07
CA ARG A 338 13.35 5.38 1.92
C ARG A 338 13.24 4.75 0.53
N TRP A 339 12.02 4.48 0.06
CA TRP A 339 11.78 3.91 -1.27
C TRP A 339 12.24 4.83 -2.38
N ALA A 340 11.89 6.11 -2.32
CA ALA A 340 12.33 7.11 -3.29
C ALA A 340 13.86 7.20 -3.33
N ARG A 341 14.52 7.27 -2.17
CA ARG A 341 15.98 7.33 -2.08
C ARG A 341 16.63 6.07 -2.68
N GLY A 342 16.17 4.87 -2.30
CA GLY A 342 16.73 3.63 -2.82
C GLY A 342 16.55 3.49 -4.34
N ALA A 343 15.36 3.85 -4.86
CA ALA A 343 15.09 3.86 -6.29
C ALA A 343 16.04 4.80 -7.06
N ILE A 344 16.25 6.03 -6.57
CA ILE A 344 17.19 6.99 -7.17
C ILE A 344 18.64 6.51 -7.04
N GLN A 345 19.04 5.93 -5.90
CA GLN A 345 20.38 5.36 -5.72
C GLN A 345 20.72 4.30 -6.77
N THR A 346 19.73 3.51 -7.22
CA THR A 346 19.97 2.49 -8.25
C THR A 346 20.51 3.07 -9.55
N LEU A 347 20.20 4.33 -9.90
CA LEU A 347 20.71 4.98 -11.12
C LEU A 347 22.25 5.08 -11.14
N TYR A 348 22.88 5.09 -9.96
CA TYR A 348 24.33 5.24 -9.80
C TYR A 348 25.06 3.90 -9.65
N LEU A 349 24.34 2.78 -9.72
CA LEU A 349 24.92 1.44 -9.57
C LEU A 349 25.10 0.78 -10.94
N ALA A 350 26.20 0.04 -11.13
CA ALA A 350 26.41 -0.78 -12.33
C ALA A 350 25.34 -1.87 -12.49
N ALA A 351 24.75 -2.33 -11.38
CA ALA A 351 23.61 -3.24 -11.36
C ALA A 351 22.25 -2.53 -11.48
N GLY A 352 22.23 -1.20 -11.56
CA GLY A 352 21.03 -0.38 -11.76
C GLY A 352 20.43 -0.46 -13.16
N PRO A 353 19.33 0.27 -13.43
CA PRO A 353 18.66 0.24 -14.74
C PRO A 353 19.51 0.81 -15.89
N LEU A 354 20.50 1.66 -15.60
CA LEU A 354 21.40 2.22 -16.62
C LEU A 354 22.58 1.32 -16.95
N GLY A 355 22.88 0.32 -16.11
CA GLY A 355 23.99 -0.62 -16.34
C GLY A 355 23.79 -1.57 -17.52
N PRO A 356 24.83 -2.27 -17.98
CA PRO A 356 24.74 -3.24 -19.08
C PRO A 356 23.90 -4.48 -18.71
N GLY A 357 23.52 -5.27 -19.71
CA GLY A 357 22.88 -6.59 -19.51
C GLY A 357 21.36 -6.58 -19.30
N LEU A 358 20.68 -5.46 -19.56
CA LEU A 358 19.22 -5.36 -19.51
C LEU A 358 18.63 -4.99 -20.87
N SER A 359 17.46 -5.54 -21.20
CA SER A 359 16.68 -5.18 -22.38
C SER A 359 16.18 -3.73 -22.26
N LEU A 360 15.87 -3.07 -23.39
CA LEU A 360 15.31 -1.71 -23.38
C LEU A 360 14.03 -1.63 -22.54
N MET A 361 13.14 -2.62 -22.65
CA MET A 361 11.91 -2.65 -21.88
C MET A 361 12.19 -2.74 -20.38
N HIS A 362 13.12 -3.60 -19.94
CA HIS A 362 13.50 -3.67 -18.53
C HIS A 362 14.12 -2.37 -18.04
N ARG A 363 14.96 -1.71 -18.85
CA ARG A 363 15.51 -0.40 -18.50
C ARG A 363 14.40 0.62 -18.25
N LEU A 364 13.39 0.68 -19.13
CA LEU A 364 12.24 1.58 -18.97
C LEU A 364 11.43 1.26 -17.71
N LEU A 365 11.12 -0.01 -17.45
CA LEU A 365 10.34 -0.42 -16.29
C LEU A 365 11.04 -0.15 -14.94
N PHE A 366 12.37 -0.30 -14.90
CA PHE A 366 13.16 -0.12 -13.67
C PHE A 366 13.75 1.29 -13.55
N PHE A 367 13.59 2.16 -14.55
CA PHE A 367 13.93 3.57 -14.43
C PHE A 367 12.93 4.23 -13.46
N PRO A 368 13.38 4.97 -12.44
CA PRO A 368 12.50 5.53 -11.40
C PRO A 368 11.78 6.81 -11.88
N THR A 369 11.18 6.80 -13.09
CA THR A 369 10.50 7.97 -13.68
C THR A 369 9.40 8.52 -12.78
N HIS A 370 8.67 7.63 -12.12
CA HIS A 370 7.59 8.01 -11.21
C HIS A 370 8.09 8.89 -10.06
N TRP A 371 9.20 8.49 -9.42
CA TRP A 371 9.79 9.26 -8.32
C TRP A 371 10.34 10.61 -8.79
N LEU A 372 10.87 10.68 -10.02
CA LEU A 372 11.38 11.91 -10.62
C LEU A 372 10.26 12.88 -11.00
N SER A 373 9.10 12.38 -11.44
CA SER A 373 8.01 13.20 -11.97
C SER A 373 6.97 13.59 -10.92
N LEU A 374 6.61 12.69 -9.99
CA LEU A 374 5.44 12.81 -9.12
C LEU A 374 5.45 14.09 -8.28
N GLY A 375 6.54 14.34 -7.57
CA GLY A 375 6.63 15.49 -6.66
C GLY A 375 6.65 16.82 -7.40
N LEU A 376 7.40 16.87 -8.51
CA LEU A 376 7.54 18.08 -9.32
C LEU A 376 6.23 18.43 -10.03
N ARG A 377 5.57 17.46 -10.68
CA ARG A 377 4.29 17.69 -11.35
C ARG A 377 3.21 18.14 -10.38
N ALA A 378 3.13 17.53 -9.20
CA ALA A 378 2.08 17.83 -8.22
C ALA A 378 2.19 19.26 -7.69
N LEU A 379 3.42 19.74 -7.42
CA LEU A 379 3.63 21.12 -7.02
C LEU A 379 3.40 22.10 -8.18
N MET A 380 3.86 21.78 -9.39
CA MET A 380 3.72 22.68 -10.53
C MET A 380 2.26 22.91 -10.92
N VAL A 381 1.38 21.90 -10.79
CA VAL A 381 -0.07 22.07 -10.99
C VAL A 381 -0.66 23.13 -10.05
N VAL A 382 -0.14 23.25 -8.82
CA VAL A 382 -0.56 24.26 -7.84
C VAL A 382 0.13 25.60 -8.08
N LEU A 383 1.44 25.59 -8.34
CA LEU A 383 2.26 26.78 -8.44
C LEU A 383 2.02 27.57 -9.72
N VAL A 384 1.68 26.93 -10.84
CA VAL A 384 1.49 27.60 -12.13
C VAL A 384 0.36 28.63 -12.10
N PRO A 385 -0.87 28.30 -11.65
CA PRO A 385 -1.94 29.31 -11.51
C PRO A 385 -1.58 30.42 -10.51
N ILE A 386 -0.92 30.08 -9.40
CA ILE A 386 -0.48 31.07 -8.40
C ILE A 386 0.51 32.06 -9.02
N ALA A 387 1.56 31.55 -9.68
CA ALA A 387 2.56 32.39 -10.34
C ALA A 387 1.89 33.33 -11.35
N PHE A 388 0.98 32.81 -12.18
CA PHE A 388 0.28 33.64 -13.15
C PHE A 388 -0.61 34.72 -12.49
N MET A 389 -1.38 34.37 -11.46
CA MET A 389 -2.26 35.33 -10.76
C MET A 389 -1.51 36.44 -10.03
N TRP A 390 -0.31 36.15 -9.51
CA TRP A 390 0.45 37.09 -8.68
C TRP A 390 1.50 37.89 -9.44
N THR A 391 1.90 37.44 -10.63
CA THR A 391 3.00 38.05 -11.40
C THR A 391 2.65 38.35 -12.86
N GLY A 392 1.53 37.86 -13.37
CA GLY A 392 1.21 37.92 -14.79
C GLY A 392 2.05 36.97 -15.66
N LEU A 393 2.93 36.14 -15.07
CA LEU A 393 3.77 35.18 -15.80
C LEU A 393 2.94 34.04 -16.39
N ALA A 394 2.58 34.19 -17.67
CA ALA A 394 1.82 33.19 -18.39
C ALA A 394 2.64 31.90 -18.60
N PRO A 395 2.09 30.70 -18.33
CA PRO A 395 2.78 29.43 -18.58
C PRO A 395 2.80 29.03 -20.07
N VAL A 396 2.04 29.75 -20.89
CA VAL A 396 1.81 29.49 -22.31
C VAL A 396 1.63 30.85 -23.02
N VAL A 397 2.03 30.96 -24.29
CA VAL A 397 1.66 32.11 -25.15
C VAL A 397 0.56 31.72 -26.14
N ASP A 398 -0.08 32.73 -26.75
CA ASP A 398 -1.05 32.59 -27.83
C ASP A 398 -2.21 31.61 -27.54
N VAL A 399 -2.61 31.55 -26.26
CA VAL A 399 -3.70 30.69 -25.80
C VAL A 399 -5.03 31.43 -25.81
N THR A 400 -6.05 30.76 -26.30
CA THR A 400 -7.46 31.15 -26.15
C THR A 400 -8.18 30.10 -25.31
N PRO A 401 -9.24 30.45 -24.57
CA PRO A 401 -10.07 29.45 -23.88
C PRO A 401 -10.50 28.31 -24.81
N GLU A 402 -10.82 28.63 -26.05
CA GLU A 402 -11.18 27.68 -27.10
C GLU A 402 -10.05 26.67 -27.37
N SER A 403 -8.81 27.13 -27.48
CA SER A 403 -7.67 26.22 -27.68
C SER A 403 -7.52 25.22 -26.53
N VAL A 404 -7.86 25.59 -25.29
CA VAL A 404 -7.76 24.69 -24.13
C VAL A 404 -8.82 23.60 -24.20
N PHE A 405 -10.07 23.94 -24.56
CA PHE A 405 -11.13 22.96 -24.82
C PHE A 405 -10.83 22.05 -26.01
N TYR A 406 -10.14 22.56 -27.02
CA TYR A 406 -9.82 21.81 -28.21
C TYR A 406 -8.62 20.87 -28.03
N TYR A 407 -7.60 21.27 -27.27
CA TYR A 407 -6.32 20.53 -27.15
C TYR A 407 -6.11 19.88 -25.78
N LEU A 408 -6.24 20.64 -24.69
CA LEU A 408 -5.85 20.17 -23.35
C LEU A 408 -6.88 19.21 -22.74
N PHE A 409 -8.17 19.58 -22.72
CA PHE A 409 -9.21 18.75 -22.10
C PHE A 409 -9.35 17.37 -22.76
N PRO A 410 -9.31 17.22 -24.09
CA PRO A 410 -9.30 15.91 -24.74
C PRO A 410 -8.09 15.06 -24.31
N ALA A 411 -6.90 15.64 -24.17
CA ALA A 411 -5.73 14.91 -23.70
C ALA A 411 -5.89 14.42 -22.24
N ILE A 412 -6.41 15.27 -21.35
CA ILE A 412 -6.70 14.88 -19.96
C ILE A 412 -7.74 13.76 -19.91
N LEU A 413 -8.82 13.87 -20.68
CA LEU A 413 -9.85 12.83 -20.77
C LEU A 413 -9.31 11.52 -21.34
N ALA A 414 -8.45 11.58 -22.36
CA ALA A 414 -7.82 10.41 -22.95
C ALA A 414 -6.94 9.69 -21.93
N LEU A 415 -6.06 10.43 -21.23
CA LEU A 415 -5.14 9.86 -20.24
C LEU A 415 -5.88 9.27 -19.03
N ASN A 416 -6.90 9.95 -18.51
CA ASN A 416 -7.67 9.42 -17.38
C ASN A 416 -8.55 8.25 -17.81
N GLY A 417 -9.22 8.36 -18.96
CA GLY A 417 -10.09 7.32 -19.49
C GLY A 417 -9.35 6.04 -19.82
N GLY A 418 -8.17 6.14 -20.44
CA GLY A 418 -7.33 5.00 -20.72
C GLY A 418 -6.81 4.30 -19.45
N ILE A 419 -6.37 5.05 -18.42
CA ILE A 419 -5.95 4.45 -17.14
C ILE A 419 -7.13 3.77 -16.47
N SER A 420 -8.30 4.41 -16.41
CA SER A 420 -9.52 3.83 -15.85
C SER A 420 -9.95 2.56 -16.59
N TRP A 421 -9.69 2.45 -17.90
CA TRP A 421 -9.96 1.24 -18.67
C TRP A 421 -8.94 0.11 -18.37
N PHE A 422 -7.64 0.42 -18.28
CA PHE A 422 -6.62 -0.58 -17.97
C PHE A 422 -6.70 -1.11 -16.53
N ALA A 423 -7.06 -0.23 -15.59
CA ALA A 423 -7.09 -0.48 -14.16
C ALA A 423 -8.46 -0.12 -13.56
N PRO A 424 -9.52 -0.84 -13.95
CA PRO A 424 -10.85 -0.59 -13.42
C PRO A 424 -10.82 -0.84 -11.90
N HIS A 425 -11.50 0.03 -11.14
CA HIS A 425 -11.60 -0.02 -9.67
C HIS A 425 -10.32 0.29 -8.87
N ALA A 426 -9.20 0.62 -9.53
CA ALA A 426 -7.94 0.91 -8.84
C ALA A 426 -7.43 2.35 -9.01
N HIS A 427 -7.91 3.09 -10.02
CA HIS A 427 -7.49 4.47 -10.27
C HIS A 427 -8.59 5.50 -9.96
N PHE A 428 -8.29 6.41 -9.03
CA PHE A 428 -9.19 7.48 -8.56
C PHE A 428 -8.49 8.83 -8.74
N PRO A 429 -8.76 9.59 -9.82
CA PRO A 429 -7.95 10.77 -10.18
C PRO A 429 -7.82 11.83 -9.08
N LEU A 430 -8.90 12.16 -8.38
CA LEU A 430 -8.87 13.14 -7.30
C LEU A 430 -8.03 12.64 -6.11
N ALA A 431 -8.27 11.41 -5.65
CA ALA A 431 -7.48 10.82 -4.56
C ALA A 431 -6.00 10.67 -4.94
N ALA A 432 -5.71 10.29 -6.19
CA ALA A 432 -4.36 10.23 -6.73
C ALA A 432 -3.67 11.60 -6.73
N GLN A 433 -4.40 12.67 -7.10
CA GLN A 433 -3.87 14.03 -7.05
C GLN A 433 -3.63 14.50 -5.61
N VAL A 434 -4.55 14.24 -4.67
CA VAL A 434 -4.36 14.54 -3.25
C VAL A 434 -3.14 13.80 -2.69
N SER A 435 -3.01 12.50 -3.00
CA SER A 435 -1.85 11.68 -2.62
C SER A 435 -0.54 12.21 -3.22
N ALA A 436 -0.55 12.65 -4.48
CA ALA A 436 0.62 13.21 -5.12
C ALA A 436 1.05 14.54 -4.47
N THR A 437 0.09 15.43 -4.20
CA THR A 437 0.35 16.75 -3.59
C THR A 437 0.80 16.64 -2.13
N ILE A 438 0.24 15.73 -1.33
CA ILE A 438 0.73 15.54 0.05
C ILE A 438 2.15 14.95 0.04
N GLN A 439 2.45 14.04 -0.89
CA GLN A 439 3.77 13.42 -1.02
C GLN A 439 4.85 14.42 -1.47
N SER A 440 4.53 15.36 -2.34
CA SER A 440 5.50 16.27 -2.95
C SER A 440 6.30 17.07 -1.92
N PHE A 441 5.69 17.51 -0.82
CA PHE A 441 6.36 18.32 0.21
C PHE A 441 7.58 17.64 0.85
N LYS A 442 7.57 16.30 0.98
CA LYS A 442 8.66 15.55 1.63
C LYS A 442 9.44 14.64 0.69
N ILE A 443 8.81 14.16 -0.38
CA ILE A 443 9.44 13.25 -1.34
C ILE A 443 10.27 14.01 -2.37
N LEU A 444 9.79 15.16 -2.89
CA LEU A 444 10.56 15.92 -3.89
C LEU A 444 11.93 16.37 -3.34
N PRO A 445 12.04 16.96 -2.13
CA PRO A 445 13.35 17.32 -1.57
C PRO A 445 14.25 16.09 -1.37
N THR A 446 13.68 14.93 -1.05
CA THR A 446 14.43 13.69 -0.88
C THR A 446 15.00 13.20 -2.21
N VAL A 447 14.20 13.23 -3.29
CA VAL A 447 14.61 12.85 -4.64
C VAL A 447 15.70 13.78 -5.14
N LEU A 448 15.50 15.10 -5.07
CA LEU A 448 16.48 16.09 -5.49
C LEU A 448 17.79 15.99 -4.70
N GLY A 449 17.71 15.85 -3.37
CA GLY A 449 18.88 15.67 -2.52
C GLY A 449 19.65 14.38 -2.84
N THR A 450 18.94 13.29 -3.17
CA THR A 450 19.56 12.00 -3.54
C THR A 450 20.20 12.04 -4.93
N LEU A 451 19.63 12.78 -5.88
CA LEU A 451 20.23 13.00 -7.21
C LEU A 451 21.57 13.74 -7.11
N VAL A 452 21.69 14.69 -6.18
CA VAL A 452 22.96 15.42 -5.99
C VAL A 452 23.94 14.61 -5.14
N ARG A 453 23.45 13.97 -4.07
CA ARG A 453 24.26 13.18 -3.14
C ARG A 453 23.62 11.82 -2.88
N PRO A 454 23.95 10.76 -3.64
CA PRO A 454 23.26 9.48 -3.49
C PRO A 454 23.61 8.73 -2.19
N LYS A 455 24.77 8.97 -1.58
CA LYS A 455 25.28 8.22 -0.41
C LYS A 455 25.43 9.08 0.86
N GLY A 456 25.52 8.43 2.02
CA GLY A 456 25.82 9.09 3.31
C GLY A 456 24.59 9.62 4.07
N HIS A 457 23.38 9.20 3.70
CA HIS A 457 22.16 9.52 4.41
C HIS A 457 21.93 8.53 5.55
N ALA A 458 21.56 9.02 6.74
CA ALA A 458 21.22 8.15 7.86
C ALA A 458 19.99 7.28 7.54
N PHE A 459 20.10 5.98 7.84
CA PHE A 459 18.97 5.05 7.75
C PHE A 459 18.07 5.23 8.98
N ARG A 460 16.77 5.46 8.74
CA ARG A 460 15.76 5.54 9.81
C ARG A 460 14.80 4.37 9.67
N VAL A 461 14.63 3.61 10.75
CA VAL A 461 13.67 2.51 10.82
C VAL A 461 12.26 3.09 10.78
N THR A 462 11.35 2.41 10.08
CA THR A 462 9.95 2.84 10.00
C THR A 462 9.25 2.44 11.30
N PRO A 463 8.66 3.38 12.05
CA PRO A 463 7.92 3.03 13.27
C PRO A 463 6.77 2.06 12.99
N LYS A 464 6.51 1.12 13.90
CA LYS A 464 5.44 0.10 13.81
C LYS A 464 4.65 0.01 15.12
N GLY A 465 3.36 -0.35 15.03
CA GLY A 465 2.49 -0.58 16.17
C GLY A 465 2.29 0.67 17.03
N ALA A 466 2.29 0.50 18.36
CA ALA A 466 2.03 1.60 19.30
C ALA A 466 2.93 2.83 19.08
N ALA A 467 4.20 2.65 18.68
CA ALA A 467 5.12 3.75 18.39
C ALA A 467 4.71 4.59 17.17
N ALA A 468 3.96 4.01 16.23
CA ALA A 468 3.44 4.71 15.06
C ALA A 468 2.13 5.47 15.33
N ARG A 469 1.43 5.16 16.43
CA ARG A 469 0.07 5.70 16.76
C ARG A 469 0.06 7.02 17.52
N CYS A 470 1.23 7.59 17.83
CA CYS A 470 1.30 8.92 18.44
C CYS A 470 0.65 9.94 17.50
N ALA A 471 -0.49 10.50 17.92
CA ALA A 471 -1.20 11.52 17.15
C ALA A 471 -0.26 12.70 16.91
N SER A 472 0.10 12.91 15.64
CA SER A 472 0.99 13.99 15.24
C SER A 472 0.30 14.79 14.15
N TYR A 473 0.01 16.05 14.48
CA TYR A 473 -0.38 17.05 13.50
C TYR A 473 0.81 17.35 12.60
N ALA A 474 0.67 17.08 11.30
CA ALA A 474 1.72 17.34 10.31
C ALA A 474 1.76 18.83 9.92
N ALA A 475 2.12 19.68 10.89
CA ALA A 475 2.16 21.14 10.76
C ALA A 475 3.01 21.60 9.58
N GLU A 476 4.10 20.88 9.29
CA GLU A 476 5.02 21.14 8.20
C GLU A 476 4.44 20.90 6.80
N ILE A 477 3.28 20.25 6.70
CA ILE A 477 2.53 20.08 5.45
C ILE A 477 1.29 20.97 5.45
N PHE A 478 0.60 21.02 6.60
CA PHE A 478 -0.61 21.81 6.75
C PHE A 478 -0.37 23.29 6.45
N TRP A 479 0.61 23.93 7.12
CA TRP A 479 0.80 25.38 6.98
C TRP A 479 1.23 25.80 5.57
N PRO A 480 2.18 25.11 4.90
CA PRO A 480 2.48 25.39 3.50
C PRO A 480 1.26 25.17 2.58
N SER A 481 0.48 24.11 2.79
CA SER A 481 -0.73 23.84 1.98
C SER A 481 -1.82 24.89 2.19
N ALA A 482 -2.03 25.31 3.43
CA ALA A 482 -2.96 26.38 3.79
C ALA A 482 -2.51 27.73 3.22
N ALA A 483 -1.20 28.02 3.24
CA ALA A 483 -0.65 29.21 2.62
C ALA A 483 -0.84 29.21 1.10
N LEU A 484 -0.56 28.09 0.41
CA LEU A 484 -0.81 27.95 -1.03
C LEU A 484 -2.31 28.10 -1.36
N MET A 485 -3.18 27.57 -0.52
CA MET A 485 -4.64 27.71 -0.68
C MET A 485 -5.06 29.17 -0.50
N ALA A 486 -4.56 29.86 0.52
CA ALA A 486 -4.82 31.28 0.76
C ALA A 486 -4.29 32.15 -0.39
N LEU A 487 -3.07 31.91 -0.87
CA LEU A 487 -2.49 32.59 -2.04
C LEU A 487 -3.34 32.37 -3.29
N THR A 488 -3.90 31.18 -3.47
CA THR A 488 -4.79 30.87 -4.59
C THR A 488 -6.11 31.65 -4.49
N VAL A 489 -6.74 31.66 -3.31
CA VAL A 489 -8.00 32.37 -3.07
C VAL A 489 -7.81 33.89 -3.21
N VAL A 490 -6.79 34.46 -2.58
CA VAL A 490 -6.49 35.89 -2.68
C VAL A 490 -6.14 36.27 -4.11
N GLY A 491 -5.32 35.46 -4.80
CA GLY A 491 -4.99 35.68 -6.22
C GLY A 491 -6.22 35.71 -7.12
N LEU A 492 -7.21 34.84 -6.89
CA LEU A 492 -8.49 34.85 -7.61
C LEU A 492 -9.30 36.11 -7.34
N VAL A 493 -9.41 36.53 -6.08
CA VAL A 493 -10.15 37.73 -5.69
C VAL A 493 -9.54 38.98 -6.32
N LEU A 494 -8.22 39.15 -6.23
CA LEU A 494 -7.49 40.28 -6.82
C LEU A 494 -7.74 40.41 -8.32
N ASN A 495 -7.70 39.29 -9.06
CA ASN A 495 -7.86 39.31 -10.51
C ASN A 495 -9.33 39.41 -10.98
N THR A 496 -10.28 39.19 -10.08
CA THR A 496 -11.71 39.41 -10.34
C THR A 496 -12.06 40.90 -10.32
N ILE A 497 -11.41 41.67 -9.43
CA ILE A 497 -11.62 43.11 -9.26
C ILE A 497 -10.83 43.88 -10.34
N PRO A 498 -11.49 44.60 -11.27
CA PRO A 498 -10.80 45.26 -12.39
C PRO A 498 -9.67 46.21 -11.98
N GLU A 499 -9.83 46.91 -10.86
CA GLU A 499 -8.89 47.92 -10.35
C GLU A 499 -7.60 47.32 -9.77
N TRP A 500 -7.64 46.06 -9.34
CA TRP A 500 -6.51 45.35 -8.72
C TRP A 500 -5.95 44.23 -9.60
N ARG A 501 -6.45 44.10 -10.83
CA ARG A 501 -6.14 42.98 -11.71
C ARG A 501 -4.68 43.03 -12.15
N ILE A 502 -4.02 41.89 -12.02
CA ILE A 502 -2.63 41.68 -12.45
C ILE A 502 -2.60 41.01 -13.83
N ILE A 503 -3.58 40.15 -14.13
CA ILE A 503 -3.68 39.48 -15.43
C ILE A 503 -4.18 40.46 -16.49
N ASP A 504 -3.32 40.81 -17.44
CA ASP A 504 -3.61 41.78 -18.51
C ASP A 504 -4.65 41.30 -19.54
N HIS A 505 -4.96 40.00 -19.57
CA HIS A 505 -5.87 39.38 -20.54
C HIS A 505 -7.09 38.76 -19.84
N PRO A 506 -8.24 39.47 -19.74
CA PRO A 506 -9.43 38.98 -19.05
C PRO A 506 -9.97 37.64 -19.60
N ALA A 507 -9.73 37.35 -20.87
CA ALA A 507 -10.13 36.08 -21.50
C ALA A 507 -9.49 34.84 -20.83
N ALA A 508 -8.35 34.98 -20.15
CA ALA A 508 -7.70 33.88 -19.45
C ALA A 508 -8.34 33.57 -18.07
N LEU A 509 -9.11 34.51 -17.50
CA LEU A 509 -9.64 34.40 -16.13
C LEU A 509 -10.51 33.16 -15.88
N PRO A 510 -11.46 32.77 -16.76
CA PRO A 510 -12.26 31.58 -16.53
C PRO A 510 -11.43 30.29 -16.45
N MET A 511 -10.38 30.19 -17.26
CA MET A 511 -9.47 29.04 -17.25
C MET A 511 -8.66 28.98 -15.95
N VAL A 512 -8.09 30.11 -15.54
CA VAL A 512 -7.33 30.20 -14.28
C VAL A 512 -8.25 29.90 -13.09
N ALA A 513 -9.46 30.43 -13.09
CA ALA A 513 -10.46 30.17 -12.07
C ALA A 513 -10.79 28.68 -11.96
N PHE A 514 -11.01 27.99 -13.09
CA PHE A 514 -11.26 26.55 -13.10
C PHE A 514 -10.13 25.76 -12.40
N TRP A 515 -8.87 25.98 -12.81
CA TRP A 515 -7.73 25.26 -12.22
C TRP A 515 -7.48 25.63 -10.76
N SER A 516 -7.65 26.91 -10.41
CA SER A 516 -7.52 27.39 -9.04
C SER A 516 -8.59 26.79 -8.12
N VAL A 517 -9.84 26.62 -8.59
CA VAL A 517 -10.90 25.93 -7.81
C VAL A 517 -10.53 24.45 -7.59
N VAL A 518 -10.07 23.75 -8.63
CA VAL A 518 -9.59 22.36 -8.49
C VAL A 518 -8.45 22.29 -7.47
N ASN A 519 -7.48 23.22 -7.54
CA ASN A 519 -6.35 23.28 -6.62
C ASN A 519 -6.78 23.59 -5.19
N ILE A 520 -7.77 24.48 -4.97
CA ILE A 520 -8.34 24.76 -3.65
C ILE A 520 -8.95 23.48 -3.07
N VAL A 521 -9.72 22.72 -3.84
CA VAL A 521 -10.31 21.44 -3.40
C VAL A 521 -9.21 20.44 -3.03
N VAL A 522 -8.17 20.29 -3.85
CA VAL A 522 -7.05 19.39 -3.57
C VAL A 522 -6.30 19.83 -2.31
N LEU A 523 -5.93 21.10 -2.19
CA LEU A 523 -5.21 21.65 -1.03
C LEU A 523 -6.04 21.55 0.25
N PHE A 524 -7.36 21.73 0.16
CA PHE A 524 -8.27 21.50 1.28
C PHE A 524 -8.18 20.05 1.77
N PHE A 525 -8.26 19.06 0.87
CA PHE A 525 -8.10 17.65 1.26
C PHE A 525 -6.69 17.33 1.78
N VAL A 526 -5.64 17.98 1.27
CA VAL A 526 -4.27 17.84 1.82
C VAL A 526 -4.19 18.39 3.24
N CYS A 527 -4.79 19.55 3.51
CA CYS A 527 -4.91 20.10 4.86
C CYS A 527 -5.68 19.16 5.78
N MET A 528 -6.83 18.65 5.35
CA MET A 528 -7.63 17.67 6.11
C MET A 528 -6.85 16.39 6.40
N THR A 529 -6.14 15.85 5.40
CA THR A 529 -5.31 14.65 5.58
C THR A 529 -4.16 14.90 6.55
N SER A 530 -3.66 16.14 6.63
CA SER A 530 -2.58 16.54 7.56
C SER A 530 -3.05 16.61 9.02
N LEU A 531 -4.36 16.65 9.26
CA LEU A 531 -4.98 16.53 10.58
C LEU A 531 -5.16 15.04 10.89
N GLN A 532 -4.23 14.46 11.65
CA GLN A 532 -4.30 13.03 11.97
C GLN A 532 -5.52 12.73 12.86
N ALA A 533 -6.39 11.83 12.40
CA ALA A 533 -7.49 11.32 13.20
C ALA A 533 -6.92 10.53 14.40
N ARG A 534 -7.46 10.77 15.60
CA ARG A 534 -7.06 9.98 16.78
C ARG A 534 -7.57 8.55 16.64
N MET A 535 -6.66 7.59 16.49
CA MET A 535 -6.99 6.16 16.54
C MET A 535 -7.25 5.74 17.99
N GLY A 536 -8.53 5.52 18.34
CA GLY A 536 -8.94 5.16 19.70
C GLY A 536 -8.78 3.69 20.08
N ARG A 537 -8.33 2.82 19.16
CA ARG A 537 -8.28 1.36 19.36
C ARG A 537 -6.85 0.84 19.29
N SER A 538 -6.52 -0.13 20.15
CA SER A 538 -5.21 -0.80 20.17
C SER A 538 -5.10 -1.98 19.19
N GLU A 539 -6.22 -2.54 18.76
CA GLU A 539 -6.27 -3.67 17.84
C GLU A 539 -7.33 -3.42 16.77
N GLU A 540 -7.01 -3.84 15.54
CA GLU A 540 -7.95 -3.78 14.43
C GLU A 540 -9.05 -4.83 14.57
N ARG A 541 -10.24 -4.46 14.10
CA ARG A 541 -11.42 -5.32 14.14
C ARG A 541 -11.74 -5.82 12.73
N PHE A 542 -11.89 -7.12 12.62
CA PHE A 542 -12.36 -7.80 11.42
C PHE A 542 -13.88 -7.91 11.47
N ASP A 543 -14.54 -7.57 10.36
CA ASP A 543 -15.97 -7.87 10.22
C ASP A 543 -16.14 -9.39 10.13
N VAL A 544 -17.03 -9.91 10.98
CA VAL A 544 -17.45 -11.30 10.94
C VAL A 544 -18.96 -11.34 10.99
N ASP A 545 -19.52 -12.45 10.56
CA ASP A 545 -20.94 -12.69 10.68
C ASP A 545 -21.15 -14.14 11.12
N GLU A 546 -20.94 -14.36 12.42
CA GLU A 546 -20.87 -15.69 13.02
C GLU A 546 -21.77 -15.74 14.26
N SER A 547 -22.46 -16.86 14.45
CA SER A 547 -23.19 -17.12 15.68
C SER A 547 -22.22 -17.26 16.86
N VAL A 548 -22.57 -16.66 17.98
CA VAL A 548 -21.77 -16.67 19.20
C VAL A 548 -22.64 -17.04 20.39
N LEU A 549 -22.07 -17.82 21.31
CA LEU A 549 -22.68 -18.12 22.58
C LEU A 549 -21.96 -17.36 23.69
N ILE A 550 -22.75 -16.80 24.59
CA ILE A 550 -22.27 -16.09 25.77
C ILE A 550 -22.78 -16.85 26.98
N HIS A 551 -21.87 -17.29 27.84
CA HIS A 551 -22.20 -17.87 29.13
C HIS A 551 -21.94 -16.81 30.21
N THR A 552 -23.00 -16.37 30.89
CA THR A 552 -22.94 -15.37 31.95
C THR A 552 -22.46 -15.99 33.26
N GLU A 553 -22.02 -15.16 34.21
CA GLU A 553 -21.69 -15.63 35.57
C GLU A 553 -22.93 -16.19 36.31
N THR A 554 -24.14 -15.76 35.94
CA THR A 554 -25.40 -16.27 36.47
C THR A 554 -25.78 -17.66 35.95
N GLY A 555 -24.99 -18.24 35.03
CA GLY A 555 -25.24 -19.55 34.43
C GLY A 555 -26.17 -19.52 33.22
N GLU A 556 -26.55 -18.34 32.73
CA GLU A 556 -27.41 -18.20 31.56
C GLU A 556 -26.59 -18.31 30.28
N LEU A 557 -27.12 -19.06 29.31
CA LEU A 557 -26.55 -19.18 27.97
C LEU A 557 -27.32 -18.27 27.02
N LEU A 558 -26.70 -17.18 26.61
CA LEU A 558 -27.26 -16.22 25.66
C LEU A 558 -26.71 -16.51 24.26
N SER A 559 -27.57 -16.36 23.26
CA SER A 559 -27.21 -16.42 21.84
C SER A 559 -27.19 -15.03 21.21
N GLY A 560 -26.31 -14.87 20.23
CA GLY A 560 -26.27 -13.68 19.41
C GLY A 560 -25.43 -13.88 18.15
N ARG A 561 -25.26 -12.79 17.40
CA ARG A 561 -24.39 -12.72 16.23
C ARG A 561 -23.22 -11.78 16.48
N MET A 562 -22.02 -12.28 16.27
CA MET A 562 -20.81 -11.47 16.28
C MET A 562 -20.73 -10.69 14.97
N SER A 563 -20.68 -9.36 15.09
CA SER A 563 -20.59 -8.43 13.96
C SER A 563 -19.14 -8.06 13.60
N ASN A 564 -18.26 -8.04 14.60
CA ASN A 564 -16.84 -7.79 14.43
C ASN A 564 -16.03 -8.36 15.60
N ILE A 565 -14.76 -8.64 15.36
CA ILE A 565 -13.84 -9.24 16.33
C ILE A 565 -12.41 -8.75 16.13
N SER A 566 -11.68 -8.56 17.23
CA SER A 566 -10.24 -8.32 17.29
C SER A 566 -9.58 -9.27 18.29
N LEU A 567 -8.26 -9.20 18.46
CA LEU A 567 -7.58 -9.89 19.56
C LEU A 567 -7.95 -9.35 20.96
N SER A 568 -8.54 -8.16 21.04
CA SER A 568 -8.87 -7.50 22.30
C SER A 568 -10.35 -7.59 22.67
N GLY A 569 -11.24 -7.96 21.74
CA GLY A 569 -12.67 -8.02 22.00
C GLY A 569 -13.52 -8.22 20.76
N ALA A 570 -14.84 -8.19 20.93
CA ALA A 570 -15.82 -8.35 19.86
C ALA A 570 -17.01 -7.41 20.02
N GLY A 571 -17.71 -7.13 18.93
CA GLY A 571 -19.04 -6.54 18.93
C GLY A 571 -20.08 -7.62 18.67
N VAL A 572 -20.96 -7.87 19.63
CA VAL A 572 -22.00 -8.90 19.57
C VAL A 572 -23.38 -8.25 19.55
N LEU A 573 -24.22 -8.65 18.61
CA LEU A 573 -25.64 -8.32 18.57
C LEU A 573 -26.41 -9.47 19.23
N LEU A 574 -27.05 -9.20 20.37
CA LEU A 574 -27.87 -10.21 21.07
C LEU A 574 -29.20 -10.45 20.34
N ASP A 575 -29.74 -11.66 20.47
CA ASP A 575 -31.05 -11.99 19.92
C ASP A 575 -32.18 -11.23 20.64
N SER A 576 -33.31 -11.02 19.94
CA SER A 576 -34.44 -10.24 20.45
C SER A 576 -35.08 -10.90 21.67
N GLY A 577 -35.28 -10.13 22.74
CA GLY A 577 -35.94 -10.58 23.98
C GLY A 577 -34.98 -11.05 25.08
N ILE A 578 -33.66 -10.97 24.85
CA ILE A 578 -32.63 -11.23 25.86
C ILE A 578 -32.30 -9.91 26.58
N ASP A 579 -32.36 -9.92 27.91
CA ASP A 579 -31.86 -8.82 28.73
C ASP A 579 -30.34 -8.73 28.63
N CYS A 580 -29.84 -7.53 28.35
CA CYS A 580 -28.41 -7.33 28.17
C CYS A 580 -27.69 -7.36 29.52
N PRO A 581 -26.61 -8.15 29.66
CA PRO A 581 -25.73 -8.12 30.84
C PRO A 581 -25.16 -6.72 31.10
N ARG A 582 -24.89 -6.36 32.37
CA ARG A 582 -24.43 -5.01 32.73
C ARG A 582 -22.94 -4.82 32.40
N SER A 583 -22.56 -3.57 32.17
CA SER A 583 -21.16 -3.21 31.96
C SER A 583 -20.29 -3.62 33.15
N GLY A 584 -19.15 -4.26 32.87
CA GLY A 584 -18.22 -4.77 33.88
C GLY A 584 -18.48 -6.20 34.37
N GLU A 585 -19.58 -6.84 33.97
CA GLU A 585 -19.84 -8.24 34.34
C GLU A 585 -18.90 -9.20 33.57
N PRO A 586 -18.29 -10.19 34.25
CA PRO A 586 -17.51 -11.23 33.60
C PRO A 586 -18.42 -12.23 32.88
N LEU A 587 -17.94 -12.74 31.76
CA LEU A 587 -18.65 -13.74 30.96
C LEU A 587 -17.66 -14.59 30.18
N ARG A 588 -18.14 -15.69 29.60
CA ARG A 588 -17.40 -16.49 28.63
C ARG A 588 -18.04 -16.41 27.26
N VAL A 589 -17.24 -16.20 26.24
CA VAL A 589 -17.69 -16.19 24.84
C VAL A 589 -17.16 -17.44 24.13
N HIS A 590 -18.04 -18.25 23.54
CA HIS A 590 -17.61 -19.34 22.68
C HIS A 590 -17.42 -18.85 21.25
N ILE A 591 -16.18 -18.84 20.78
CA ILE A 591 -15.79 -18.39 19.44
C ILE A 591 -15.49 -19.63 18.58
N MET A 592 -16.14 -19.74 17.42
CA MET A 592 -15.93 -20.87 16.50
C MET A 592 -14.45 -21.02 16.12
N GLN A 593 -13.93 -22.26 16.14
CA GLN A 593 -12.53 -22.63 15.90
C GLN A 593 -11.51 -22.18 16.97
N VAL A 594 -11.97 -21.44 17.99
CA VAL A 594 -11.14 -20.95 19.09
C VAL A 594 -11.52 -21.61 20.40
N GLY A 595 -12.82 -21.75 20.69
CA GLY A 595 -13.35 -22.29 21.95
C GLY A 595 -13.86 -21.19 22.89
N TRP A 596 -13.96 -21.52 24.19
CA TRP A 596 -14.39 -20.58 25.22
C TRP A 596 -13.29 -19.59 25.60
N VAL A 597 -13.62 -18.29 25.58
CA VAL A 597 -12.73 -17.18 25.93
C VAL A 597 -13.36 -16.38 27.06
N ASP A 598 -12.59 -16.16 28.13
CA ASP A 598 -12.98 -15.27 29.23
C ASP A 598 -13.05 -13.82 28.74
N ALA A 599 -14.09 -13.10 29.13
CA ALA A 599 -14.33 -11.74 28.67
C ALA A 599 -15.14 -10.91 29.68
N MET A 600 -15.29 -9.62 29.39
CA MET A 600 -16.09 -8.67 30.16
C MET A 600 -16.91 -7.77 29.25
N ILE A 601 -18.06 -7.31 29.70
CA ILE A 601 -18.85 -6.29 29.00
C ILE A 601 -18.15 -4.93 29.12
N ALA A 602 -17.73 -4.36 27.99
CA ALA A 602 -17.05 -3.06 27.92
C ALA A 602 -17.97 -1.90 27.54
N GLN A 603 -18.98 -2.14 26.70
CA GLN A 603 -19.92 -1.10 26.28
C GLN A 603 -21.27 -1.72 25.89
N GLN A 604 -22.36 -1.00 26.11
CA GLN A 604 -23.71 -1.40 25.71
C GLN A 604 -24.39 -0.26 24.94
N ARG A 605 -25.02 -0.59 23.80
CA ARG A 605 -25.90 0.30 23.03
C ARG A 605 -27.07 -0.49 22.45
N GLY A 606 -28.21 -0.48 23.14
CA GLY A 606 -29.37 -1.29 22.75
C GLY A 606 -29.02 -2.78 22.78
N GLN A 607 -29.27 -3.50 21.67
CA GLN A 607 -28.91 -4.91 21.51
C GLN A 607 -27.43 -5.16 21.15
N LEU A 608 -26.67 -4.09 20.87
CA LEU A 608 -25.25 -4.21 20.55
C LEU A 608 -24.41 -4.13 21.83
N VAL A 609 -23.65 -5.18 22.06
CA VAL A 609 -22.77 -5.37 23.20
C VAL A 609 -21.32 -5.40 22.74
N GLY A 610 -20.51 -4.52 23.30
CA GLY A 610 -19.06 -4.56 23.18
C GLY A 610 -18.48 -5.44 24.27
N VAL A 611 -17.82 -6.52 23.87
CA VAL A 611 -17.15 -7.46 24.77
C VAL A 611 -15.63 -7.26 24.67
N GLN A 612 -14.93 -7.24 25.80
CA GLN A 612 -13.48 -7.19 25.91
C GLN A 612 -12.92 -8.51 26.40
N PHE A 613 -11.97 -9.10 25.67
CA PHE A 613 -11.39 -10.39 26.01
C PHE A 613 -10.31 -10.28 27.09
N LYS A 614 -10.26 -11.27 27.99
CA LYS A 614 -9.14 -11.56 28.88
C LYS A 614 -8.35 -12.73 28.28
N LEU A 615 -7.49 -12.40 27.31
CA LEU A 615 -6.82 -13.40 26.48
C LEU A 615 -5.28 -13.28 26.59
N PRO A 616 -4.67 -13.84 27.65
CA PRO A 616 -3.21 -13.89 27.79
C PRO A 616 -2.58 -14.80 26.72
N GLN A 617 -1.26 -14.95 26.74
CA GLN A 617 -0.57 -15.90 25.86
C GLN A 617 -1.05 -17.32 26.18
N SER A 618 -1.90 -17.87 25.31
CA SER A 618 -2.53 -19.18 25.45
C SER A 618 -2.83 -19.80 24.08
N LEU A 619 -3.23 -21.06 24.07
CA LEU A 619 -3.66 -21.75 22.86
C LEU A 619 -4.85 -21.05 22.18
N GLU A 620 -5.81 -20.54 22.96
CA GLU A 620 -6.97 -19.79 22.46
C GLU A 620 -6.53 -18.52 21.74
N ARG A 621 -5.50 -17.83 22.25
CA ARG A 621 -4.90 -16.66 21.60
C ARG A 621 -4.31 -17.02 20.23
N ASP A 622 -3.57 -18.11 20.16
CA ASP A 622 -2.96 -18.59 18.93
C ASP A 622 -4.01 -19.04 17.89
N LEU A 623 -5.06 -19.72 18.34
CA LEU A 623 -6.20 -20.10 17.50
C LEU A 623 -6.96 -18.86 16.99
N LEU A 624 -7.12 -17.83 17.81
CA LEU A 624 -7.74 -16.58 17.40
C LEU A 624 -6.88 -15.84 16.36
N ILE A 625 -5.56 -15.76 16.56
CA ILE A 625 -4.64 -15.22 15.56
C ILE A 625 -4.76 -16.00 14.24
N ARG A 626 -4.74 -17.33 14.30
CA ARG A 626 -4.93 -18.19 13.13
C ARG A 626 -6.24 -17.85 12.40
N LYS A 627 -7.36 -17.78 13.12
CA LYS A 627 -8.68 -17.47 12.56
C LYS A 627 -8.70 -16.10 11.86
N LEU A 628 -8.18 -15.07 12.52
CA LEU A 628 -8.26 -13.69 12.04
C LEU A 628 -7.29 -13.37 10.92
N PHE A 629 -6.09 -13.94 10.91
CA PHE A 629 -5.03 -13.51 10.00
C PHE A 629 -4.65 -14.54 8.94
N THR A 630 -4.87 -15.84 9.19
CA THR A 630 -4.37 -16.90 8.30
C THR A 630 -5.44 -17.56 7.43
N VAL A 631 -6.71 -17.38 7.82
CA VAL A 631 -7.90 -17.94 7.14
C VAL A 631 -8.78 -16.83 6.55
N ALA A 632 -8.62 -15.60 7.03
CA ALA A 632 -9.49 -14.49 6.64
C ALA A 632 -9.32 -14.13 5.16
N ARG A 633 -10.45 -14.13 4.45
CA ARG A 633 -10.57 -13.50 3.14
C ARG A 633 -10.68 -11.99 3.38
N LEU A 634 -9.72 -11.22 2.89
CA LEU A 634 -9.94 -9.79 2.73
C LEU A 634 -11.15 -9.62 1.81
N LYS A 635 -12.16 -8.85 2.24
CA LYS A 635 -13.31 -8.54 1.38
C LYS A 635 -12.79 -7.74 0.19
N GLU A 636 -12.90 -8.30 -1.01
CA GLU A 636 -12.77 -7.55 -2.26
C GLU A 636 -13.99 -6.63 -2.40
N ASN A 637 -13.89 -5.40 -1.91
CA ASN A 637 -14.90 -4.38 -2.19
C ASN A 637 -14.63 -3.81 -3.58
N SER A 638 -15.46 -4.15 -4.57
CA SER A 638 -15.43 -3.48 -5.86
C SER A 638 -15.98 -2.05 -5.70
N VAL A 639 -15.12 -1.03 -5.80
CA VAL A 639 -15.52 0.37 -5.66
C VAL A 639 -15.50 1.07 -7.02
N ILE A 640 -16.48 1.94 -7.28
CA ILE A 640 -16.60 2.72 -8.53
C ILE A 640 -15.99 4.11 -8.32
N ALA A 641 -15.21 4.62 -9.27
CA ALA A 641 -14.48 5.89 -9.09
C ALA A 641 -15.36 7.08 -8.71
N TRP A 642 -16.58 7.16 -9.28
CA TRP A 642 -17.53 8.22 -8.97
C TRP A 642 -18.07 8.15 -7.54
N SER A 643 -18.24 6.95 -6.96
CA SER A 643 -18.69 6.81 -5.57
C SER A 643 -17.63 7.32 -4.60
N VAL A 644 -16.35 7.13 -4.90
CA VAL A 644 -15.23 7.61 -4.07
C VAL A 644 -15.17 9.12 -4.03
N ASN A 645 -15.19 9.78 -5.19
CA ASN A 645 -15.18 11.25 -5.26
C ASN A 645 -16.38 11.84 -4.51
N ARG A 646 -17.55 11.21 -4.64
CA ARG A 646 -18.75 11.62 -3.88
C ARG A 646 -18.57 11.42 -2.38
N THR A 647 -17.97 10.31 -1.93
CA THR A 647 -17.69 10.06 -0.52
C THR A 647 -16.67 11.07 0.03
N MET A 648 -15.62 11.40 -0.72
CA MET A 648 -14.67 12.47 -0.38
C MET A 648 -15.37 13.82 -0.25
N LEU A 649 -16.23 14.19 -1.20
CA LEU A 649 -16.97 15.44 -1.12
C LEU A 649 -18.00 15.44 0.02
N LYS A 650 -18.60 14.29 0.35
CA LYS A 650 -19.48 14.14 1.51
C LYS A 650 -18.73 14.24 2.83
N SER A 651 -17.48 13.77 2.91
CA SER A 651 -16.71 13.82 4.15
C SER A 651 -16.43 15.23 4.63
N ILE A 652 -16.42 16.21 3.70
CA ILE A 652 -16.42 17.66 4.01
C ILE A 652 -17.54 18.03 4.99
N TRP A 653 -18.71 17.42 4.84
CA TRP A 653 -19.93 17.75 5.59
C TRP A 653 -20.25 16.77 6.71
N SER A 654 -19.63 15.59 6.74
CA SER A 654 -19.91 14.52 7.72
C SER A 654 -18.85 14.40 8.81
N MET A 655 -17.76 15.15 8.75
CA MET A 655 -16.80 15.21 9.85
C MET A 655 -17.40 16.01 11.02
N ALA A 656 -18.11 15.30 11.90
CA ALA A 656 -18.33 15.80 13.25
C ALA A 656 -16.95 16.02 13.89
N ALA A 657 -16.70 17.22 14.39
CA ALA A 657 -15.52 17.52 15.18
C ALA A 657 -15.35 16.44 16.25
N PRO A 658 -14.15 15.88 16.46
CA PRO A 658 -13.95 14.90 17.51
C PRO A 658 -14.37 15.53 18.83
N LEU A 659 -15.40 14.97 19.45
CA LEU A 659 -15.85 15.35 20.78
C LEU A 659 -14.62 15.26 21.72
N PRO A 660 -14.29 16.31 22.48
CA PRO A 660 -13.27 16.21 23.50
C PRO A 660 -13.79 15.26 24.58
N GLN A 661 -13.30 14.02 24.60
CA GLN A 661 -13.47 13.18 25.77
C GLN A 661 -12.46 13.61 26.83
N LEU A 662 -13.00 13.84 28.02
CA LEU A 662 -12.31 14.09 29.27
C LEU A 662 -11.08 13.21 29.41
N GLU A 663 -9.99 13.82 29.89
CA GLU A 663 -8.77 13.14 30.33
C GLU A 663 -9.14 12.07 31.36
N THR A 664 -9.39 10.84 30.91
CA THR A 664 -9.19 9.69 31.78
C THR A 664 -7.69 9.57 31.96
N SER A 665 -7.23 9.73 33.20
CA SER A 665 -5.86 9.51 33.63
C SER A 665 -5.43 8.04 33.36
N GLY A 666 -5.19 7.72 32.10
CA GLY A 666 -4.56 6.49 31.68
C GLY A 666 -3.08 6.66 31.94
N ALA A 667 -2.58 5.95 32.94
CA ALA A 667 -1.14 5.79 33.16
C ALA A 667 -0.47 5.58 31.79
N LYS A 668 0.57 6.39 31.52
CA LYS A 668 1.54 6.07 30.45
C LYS A 668 1.85 4.57 30.59
N PRO A 669 1.70 3.75 29.53
CA PRO A 669 2.31 2.45 29.52
C PRO A 669 3.77 2.68 29.93
N ALA A 670 4.20 2.03 31.01
CA ALA A 670 5.58 2.12 31.44
C ALA A 670 6.44 1.87 30.20
N ALA A 671 7.33 2.81 29.88
CA ALA A 671 8.36 2.56 28.90
C ALA A 671 9.00 1.23 29.29
N PRO A 672 9.14 0.25 28.38
CA PRO A 672 9.77 -1.02 28.73
C PRO A 672 11.10 -0.66 29.39
N SER A 673 11.26 -1.12 30.64
CA SER A 673 12.53 -1.05 31.38
C SER A 673 13.63 -1.40 30.41
N SER A 674 14.74 -0.65 30.37
CA SER A 674 15.91 -0.91 29.53
C SER A 674 16.16 -2.42 29.41
N ALA A 675 15.59 -3.02 28.36
CA ALA A 675 15.51 -4.47 28.27
C ALA A 675 16.94 -4.91 28.04
N GLU A 676 17.46 -5.66 29.01
CA GLU A 676 18.77 -6.28 28.97
C GLU A 676 18.92 -6.91 27.58
N ARG A 677 19.81 -6.37 26.74
CA ARG A 677 20.03 -6.94 25.41
C ARG A 677 20.82 -8.22 25.58
N LEU A 678 20.54 -9.22 24.76
CA LEU A 678 21.43 -10.37 24.66
C LEU A 678 22.84 -9.90 24.26
N PRO A 679 23.91 -10.63 24.65
CA PRO A 679 25.27 -10.33 24.23
C PRO A 679 25.38 -10.10 22.73
N ALA A 680 26.32 -9.26 22.31
CA ALA A 680 26.59 -8.94 20.91
C ALA A 680 27.33 -10.10 20.21
N GLU A 681 26.69 -11.26 20.17
CA GLU A 681 27.25 -12.51 19.67
C GLU A 681 26.29 -13.15 18.67
N SER A 682 26.83 -13.96 17.77
CA SER A 682 25.98 -14.78 16.91
C SER A 682 25.37 -15.89 17.75
N LEU A 683 24.05 -15.88 17.90
CA LEU A 683 23.29 -16.89 18.63
C LEU A 683 22.28 -17.55 17.69
N VAL A 684 22.23 -18.88 17.76
CA VAL A 684 21.35 -19.72 16.94
C VAL A 684 20.58 -20.68 17.84
N ILE A 685 19.27 -20.61 17.75
CA ILE A 685 18.34 -21.57 18.36
C ILE A 685 17.59 -22.22 17.23
N ARG A 686 17.72 -23.54 17.11
CA ARG A 686 17.09 -24.27 16.03
C ARG A 686 15.57 -24.37 16.26
N PRO A 687 14.77 -24.31 15.19
CA PRO A 687 13.35 -24.63 15.26
C PRO A 687 13.13 -26.01 15.88
N GLN A 688 12.04 -26.15 16.62
CA GLN A 688 11.64 -27.43 17.17
C GLN A 688 10.58 -28.09 16.28
N PRO A 689 10.48 -29.43 16.25
CA PRO A 689 9.38 -30.12 15.59
C PRO A 689 8.04 -29.60 16.11
N ARG A 690 7.06 -29.40 15.22
CA ARG A 690 5.75 -28.82 15.52
C ARG A 690 5.15 -29.38 16.82
N ILE A 691 4.94 -28.52 17.81
CA ILE A 691 4.17 -28.84 19.02
C ILE A 691 2.69 -28.60 18.70
N GLY A 692 2.02 -29.63 18.16
CA GLY A 692 0.57 -29.63 17.91
C GLY A 692 0.13 -28.88 16.65
N ASP A 693 -0.79 -29.49 15.88
CA ASP A 693 -1.39 -28.84 14.72
C ASP A 693 -2.57 -27.96 15.15
N LEU A 694 -2.36 -26.64 15.18
CA LEU A 694 -3.41 -25.65 15.45
C LEU A 694 -4.62 -25.82 14.53
N ALA A 695 -4.44 -26.32 13.30
CA ALA A 695 -5.55 -26.58 12.40
C ALA A 695 -6.40 -27.77 12.84
N HIS A 696 -5.76 -28.87 13.26
CA HIS A 696 -6.44 -30.01 13.87
C HIS A 696 -7.21 -29.60 15.14
N LEU A 697 -6.59 -28.85 16.04
CA LEU A 697 -7.22 -28.34 17.26
C LEU A 697 -8.39 -27.40 16.97
N ALA A 698 -8.26 -26.51 15.98
CA ALA A 698 -9.34 -25.65 15.50
C ALA A 698 -10.53 -26.47 14.96
N GLY A 699 -10.25 -27.57 14.24
CA GLY A 699 -11.25 -28.50 13.75
C GLY A 699 -12.05 -29.13 14.89
N ALA A 700 -11.37 -29.61 15.94
CA ALA A 700 -12.01 -30.19 17.12
C ALA A 700 -12.87 -29.18 17.90
N ARG A 701 -12.55 -27.89 17.83
CA ARG A 701 -13.29 -26.78 18.48
C ARG A 701 -14.34 -26.14 17.56
N SER A 702 -14.62 -26.74 16.40
CA SER A 702 -15.70 -26.31 15.51
C SER A 702 -17.00 -27.00 15.93
N LEU A 703 -17.84 -26.33 16.72
CA LEU A 703 -19.19 -26.82 17.02
C LEU A 703 -20.09 -26.63 15.78
N HIS A 704 -20.76 -27.71 15.33
CA HIS A 704 -21.75 -27.62 14.24
C HIS A 704 -23.07 -26.99 14.76
N PRO A 705 -23.74 -26.12 14.00
CA PRO A 705 -24.99 -25.49 14.42
C PRO A 705 -26.14 -26.47 14.76
N THR A 706 -26.07 -27.72 14.32
CA THR A 706 -27.09 -28.74 14.54
C THR A 706 -26.96 -29.51 15.86
N SER A 707 -25.88 -29.32 16.64
CA SER A 707 -25.69 -30.03 17.91
C SER A 707 -26.43 -29.40 19.11
N PHE A 708 -27.21 -28.34 18.91
CA PHE A 708 -27.81 -27.56 19.99
C PHE A 708 -29.15 -28.10 20.56
N THR A 709 -29.62 -29.28 20.15
CA THR A 709 -30.89 -29.83 20.66
C THR A 709 -30.76 -30.93 21.72
N ARG A 710 -29.57 -31.30 22.22
CA ARG A 710 -29.49 -32.28 23.32
C ARG A 710 -28.42 -31.93 24.34
N THR A 711 -28.90 -31.40 25.47
CA THR A 711 -28.53 -31.76 26.84
C THR A 711 -27.04 -32.02 27.12
N PHE A 712 -26.42 -31.12 27.88
CA PHE A 712 -25.38 -31.51 28.82
C PHE A 712 -25.89 -31.31 30.25
N PRO A 713 -25.62 -32.25 31.17
CA PRO A 713 -26.03 -32.19 32.57
C PRO A 713 -25.25 -31.14 33.38
#